data_AF-A0A3D1QSF5-F1
#
_entry.id   AF-A0A3D1QSF5-F1
#
_cell.length_a   1.000
_cell.length_b   1.000
_cell.length_c   1.000
_cell.angle_alpha   90.00
_cell.angle_beta   90.00
_cell.angle_gamma   90.00
#
_symmetry.space_group_name_H-M   'P 1'
#
loop_
_entity.id
_entity.type
_entity.pdbx_description
1 polymer ?
#
loop_
_entity_poly.entity_id
_entity_poly.type
_entity_poly.pdbx_seq_one_letter_code
_entity_poly.pdbx_strand_id
1 'polypeptide(L)'
;QLLSDGLPAQLVFTTRERTAVAGECSAEVAIGVRDRFGNEQAVVGALEVLVTASAPEVELFRDAACSSPGPLLELGAGESRAAVHFRSERAAELSLQVAAAGLVGNAQSQRVVAAAPAALAFATPPRTVEAGGCSPALTVELVDAFGNRATASSSATLALSTEPAADLWFYSDERCAAAPVVSVSLPAGSSQASFHLRGTKAGEHLMAVTSAPLARAGQSVRVVAAAPALLEFEPVGSPQVTGRPFLVGLRALDAYGNHATKFRLPVKLAVEPATPLACVSNCSTGSATAPFSEGSWSGGVQLDWPIGLGRVLRATAGAVIGESNPFELTAPEAPPRAAFEYSPIVARVGEPIAFDAKGSSDYQTAAAELEVSWDFEGTATPPPWTPWERSKLATYAFAAAGSYPVRLAVRDEAGTLGFASRLVRVVEATGGALCLVDTVKVDRDDGALGCEGPFGADGKLSLAEAVRISNATAGTQTIAFGTALLLSSGTTFSITDSVDLLAAEGTRFDRVNFDIAAGTASFSGLELSNQSSFVEVAEGAALKLTDSFLHDMPGIRLAGRVEAVRTRFERCTNDCLWMKGANATLSVSHSQFSDGVARGVYLHTCGSSGTVLDLRSSTFTRMGQGVQSESNCSASTLVRHVTFHANGGGIVYSGGTGHELLNCVFSANAGRSVECGTAGFAARGHNLLFAHGAEGCLAGDEGNLIADPQFVGSAVGDFRLQQSSPARDSALDLGLDLNGLAPGRFEGLGPDRGGEESQ
;
A
#
# COMPACT_ATOMS: atom_id res chain seq x y z
N GLN A 1 44.69 30.80 109.20
CA GLN A 1 45.37 31.17 107.94
C GLN A 1 44.39 30.85 106.82
N LEU A 2 43.82 31.89 106.22
CA LEU A 2 42.92 31.82 105.09
C LEU A 2 43.69 31.28 103.87
N LEU A 3 43.37 30.09 103.40
CA LEU A 3 43.64 29.70 102.02
C LEU A 3 42.57 30.40 101.19
N SER A 4 43.01 31.37 100.39
CA SER A 4 42.17 32.17 99.50
C SER A 4 41.35 31.30 98.57
N ASP A 5 40.02 31.49 98.57
CA ASP A 5 39.13 31.01 97.52
C ASP A 5 39.70 31.40 96.14
N GLY A 6 39.79 30.42 95.24
CA GLY A 6 40.35 30.64 93.90
C GLY A 6 39.47 31.58 93.09
N LEU A 7 40.08 32.49 92.31
CA LEU A 7 39.30 33.34 91.40
C LEU A 7 38.57 32.48 90.33
N PRO A 8 37.36 32.87 89.90
CA PRO A 8 36.68 32.29 88.74
C PRO A 8 37.61 32.13 87.54
N ALA A 9 37.64 30.95 86.92
CA ALA A 9 38.53 30.63 85.80
C ALA A 9 37.84 30.01 84.58
N GLN A 10 36.74 29.26 84.78
CA GLN A 10 36.07 28.54 83.70
C GLN A 10 34.56 28.44 83.89
N LEU A 11 33.84 28.35 82.78
CA LEU A 11 32.42 28.00 82.72
C LEU A 11 32.27 26.54 82.32
N VAL A 12 31.45 25.80 83.04
CA VAL A 12 31.17 24.39 82.73
C VAL A 12 29.68 24.09 82.82
N PHE A 13 29.19 23.22 81.94
CA PHE A 13 27.87 22.64 82.11
C PHE A 13 27.89 21.68 83.31
N THR A 14 26.98 21.89 84.26
CA THR A 14 26.87 21.08 85.48
C THR A 14 25.76 20.03 85.39
N THR A 15 24.84 20.18 84.44
CA THR A 15 23.90 19.13 84.04
C THR A 15 24.50 18.21 82.97
N ARG A 16 23.97 16.98 82.89
CA ARG A 16 24.19 16.13 81.70
C ARG A 16 23.46 16.71 80.49
N GLU A 17 23.80 16.21 79.30
CA GLU A 17 23.06 16.48 78.07
C GLU A 17 21.55 16.32 78.28
N ARG A 18 20.79 17.21 77.65
CA ARG A 18 19.33 17.23 77.68
C ARG A 18 18.80 16.80 76.33
N THR A 19 17.72 16.02 76.41
CA THR A 19 16.85 15.75 75.27
C THR A 19 15.57 16.56 75.44
N ALA A 20 15.22 17.35 74.44
CA ALA A 20 13.95 18.06 74.34
C ALA A 20 13.11 17.47 73.19
N VAL A 21 11.79 17.60 73.28
CA VAL A 21 10.88 17.26 72.17
C VAL A 21 10.71 18.50 71.28
N ALA A 22 10.63 18.31 69.96
CA ALA A 22 10.43 19.39 69.02
C ALA A 22 9.20 20.25 69.40
N GLY A 23 9.38 21.56 69.47
CA GLY A 23 8.37 22.52 69.91
C GLY A 23 8.20 22.66 71.44
N GLU A 24 8.78 21.77 72.25
CA GLU A 24 8.75 21.85 73.71
C GLU A 24 10.02 22.52 74.28
N CYS A 25 9.87 23.18 75.44
CA CYS A 25 10.99 23.78 76.16
C CYS A 25 11.85 22.70 76.82
N SER A 26 13.18 22.82 76.72
CA SER A 26 14.08 21.87 77.37
C SER A 26 13.99 21.95 78.90
N ALA A 27 14.31 20.84 79.57
CA ALA A 27 14.71 20.90 80.97
C ALA A 27 15.95 21.81 81.15
N GLU A 28 16.16 22.28 82.38
CA GLU A 28 17.26 23.20 82.72
C GLU A 28 18.63 22.67 82.28
N VAL A 29 19.37 23.51 81.55
CA VAL A 29 20.79 23.36 81.26
C VAL A 29 21.56 24.29 82.20
N ALA A 30 22.14 23.73 83.25
CA ALA A 30 22.80 24.51 84.30
C ALA A 30 24.28 24.74 83.98
N ILE A 31 24.74 25.97 84.13
CA ILE A 31 26.09 26.45 83.86
C ILE A 31 26.69 26.90 85.19
N GLY A 32 27.80 26.31 85.59
CA GLY A 32 28.50 26.64 86.82
C GLY A 32 29.82 27.36 86.53
N VAL A 33 30.15 28.32 87.40
CA VAL A 33 31.46 28.97 87.43
C VAL A 33 32.38 28.16 88.34
N ARG A 34 33.57 27.82 87.84
CA ARG A 34 34.59 27.10 88.62
C ARG A 34 35.90 27.85 88.66
N ASP A 35 36.64 27.65 89.75
CA ASP A 35 38.04 28.05 89.84
C ASP A 35 38.94 27.15 88.98
N ARG A 36 40.24 27.48 88.92
CA ARG A 36 41.24 26.69 88.19
C ARG A 36 41.48 25.28 88.75
N PHE A 37 41.01 25.00 89.96
CA PHE A 37 41.13 23.70 90.62
C PHE A 37 39.86 22.85 90.46
N GLY A 38 38.83 23.40 89.82
CA GLY A 38 37.55 22.73 89.56
C GLY A 38 36.54 22.84 90.70
N ASN A 39 36.77 23.70 91.70
CA ASN A 39 35.80 23.97 92.75
C ASN A 39 34.75 24.98 92.25
N GLU A 40 33.51 24.86 92.73
CA GLU A 40 32.46 25.83 92.43
C GLU A 40 32.77 27.17 93.10
N GLN A 41 32.68 28.26 92.32
CA GLN A 41 33.11 29.57 92.77
C GLN A 41 32.06 30.63 92.47
N ALA A 42 31.69 31.41 93.49
CA ALA A 42 30.81 32.56 93.32
C ALA A 42 31.54 33.72 92.62
N VAL A 43 30.82 34.45 91.77
CA VAL A 43 31.34 35.64 91.09
C VAL A 43 31.41 36.83 92.04
N VAL A 44 32.44 37.67 91.90
CA VAL A 44 32.72 38.80 92.81
C VAL A 44 31.98 40.08 92.36
N GLY A 45 31.51 40.12 91.11
CA GLY A 45 30.74 41.21 90.50
C GLY A 45 29.83 40.65 89.40
N ALA A 46 28.97 41.51 88.84
CA ALA A 46 28.05 41.09 87.77
C ALA A 46 28.81 40.50 86.58
N LEU A 47 28.46 39.27 86.20
CA LEU A 47 29.07 38.54 85.09
C LEU A 47 28.00 38.19 84.06
N GLU A 48 28.21 38.63 82.82
CA GLU A 48 27.38 38.24 81.69
C GLU A 48 27.93 36.98 81.04
N VAL A 49 27.11 35.93 81.00
CA VAL A 49 27.40 34.67 80.32
C VAL A 49 26.61 34.60 79.03
N LEU A 50 27.30 34.59 77.90
CA LEU A 50 26.71 34.38 76.59
C LEU A 50 26.64 32.88 76.28
N VAL A 51 25.44 32.40 75.95
CA VAL A 51 25.20 31.06 75.43
C VAL A 51 24.94 31.14 73.93
N THR A 52 25.64 30.35 73.12
CA THR A 52 25.39 30.24 71.68
C THR A 52 25.04 28.80 71.31
N ALA A 53 24.11 28.63 70.36
CA ALA A 53 23.75 27.34 69.80
C ALA A 53 24.42 27.12 68.43
N SER A 54 24.77 25.88 68.11
CA SER A 54 25.40 25.51 66.84
C SER A 54 24.48 25.63 65.62
N ALA A 55 23.17 25.74 65.83
CA ALA A 55 22.16 25.82 64.79
C ALA A 55 21.25 27.05 65.03
N PRO A 56 20.98 27.86 63.98
CA PRO A 56 20.19 29.09 64.12
C PRO A 56 18.71 28.81 64.42
N GLU A 57 18.20 27.60 64.16
CA GLU A 57 16.82 27.19 64.46
C GLU A 57 16.61 26.81 65.94
N VAL A 58 17.62 27.02 66.79
CA VAL A 58 17.56 26.77 68.24
C VAL A 58 17.41 28.09 68.97
N GLU A 59 16.26 28.27 69.62
CA GLU A 59 15.96 29.43 70.43
C GLU A 59 16.39 29.18 71.89
N LEU A 60 17.02 30.19 72.52
CA LEU A 60 17.52 30.13 73.89
C LEU A 60 16.68 31.02 74.82
N PHE A 61 16.40 30.51 76.01
CA PHE A 61 15.49 31.14 76.98
C PHE A 61 16.09 31.13 78.39
N ARG A 62 15.70 32.13 79.18
CA ARG A 62 16.14 32.31 80.56
C ARG A 62 15.24 31.63 81.59
N ASP A 63 14.08 31.15 81.18
CA ASP A 63 13.06 30.57 82.04
C ASP A 63 12.58 29.21 81.54
N ALA A 64 12.10 28.39 82.48
CA ALA A 64 11.63 27.03 82.22
C ALA A 64 10.35 26.96 81.37
N ALA A 65 9.62 28.06 81.19
CA ALA A 65 8.45 28.11 80.31
C ALA A 65 8.80 28.55 78.87
N CYS A 66 10.08 28.84 78.58
CA CYS A 66 10.53 29.39 77.31
C CYS A 66 9.73 30.63 76.88
N SER A 67 9.51 31.55 77.82
CA SER A 67 8.72 32.78 77.61
C SER A 67 9.58 34.05 77.53
N SER A 68 10.81 33.99 78.04
CA SER A 68 11.80 35.07 78.11
C SER A 68 13.01 34.73 77.24
N PRO A 69 12.97 35.05 75.93
CA PRO A 69 14.06 34.72 75.01
C PRO A 69 15.31 35.55 75.33
N GLY A 70 16.48 34.94 75.26
CA GLY A 70 17.74 35.65 75.41
C GLY A 70 18.93 34.71 75.63
N PRO A 71 20.02 34.86 74.85
CA PRO A 71 21.22 34.05 75.00
C PRO A 71 22.13 34.53 76.13
N LEU A 72 21.91 35.74 76.64
CA LEU A 72 22.71 36.35 77.70
C LEU A 72 22.10 36.04 79.08
N LEU A 73 22.87 35.45 79.97
CA LEU A 73 22.50 35.19 81.36
C LEU A 73 23.31 36.13 82.26
N GLU A 74 22.66 36.70 83.27
CA GLU A 74 23.32 37.56 84.24
C GLU A 74 23.53 36.78 85.54
N LEU A 75 24.77 36.75 86.03
CA LEU A 75 25.15 36.25 87.34
C LEU A 75 25.46 37.44 88.26
N GLY A 76 24.69 37.61 89.32
CA GLY A 76 24.91 38.63 90.34
C GLY A 76 26.08 38.28 91.28
N ALA A 77 26.63 39.30 91.95
CA ALA A 77 27.69 39.08 92.94
C ALA A 77 27.24 38.10 94.04
N GLY A 78 28.00 37.03 94.25
CA GLY A 78 27.67 35.94 95.17
C GLY A 78 27.03 34.71 94.51
N GLU A 79 26.65 34.78 93.23
CA GLU A 79 26.09 33.64 92.49
C GLU A 79 27.19 32.82 91.81
N SER A 80 26.99 31.50 91.72
CA SER A 80 27.93 30.56 91.09
C SER A 80 27.32 29.78 89.93
N ARG A 81 26.01 29.93 89.66
CA ARG A 81 25.25 29.13 88.71
C ARG A 81 24.23 29.94 87.94
N ALA A 82 24.16 29.71 86.63
CA ALA A 82 23.13 30.24 85.75
C ALA A 82 22.42 29.08 85.03
N ALA A 83 21.20 29.31 84.56
CA ALA A 83 20.42 28.32 83.85
C ALA A 83 19.99 28.87 82.49
N VAL A 84 20.04 28.00 81.48
CA VAL A 84 19.46 28.28 80.16
C VAL A 84 18.55 27.12 79.75
N HIS A 85 17.53 27.45 78.99
CA HIS A 85 16.63 26.51 78.36
C HIS A 85 16.70 26.71 76.84
N PHE A 86 16.40 25.67 76.07
CA PHE A 86 16.35 25.75 74.61
C PHE A 86 15.06 25.15 74.07
N ARG A 87 14.61 25.66 72.92
CA ARG A 87 13.52 25.10 72.14
C ARG A 87 13.93 25.07 70.67
N SER A 88 13.52 24.04 69.95
CA SER A 88 13.65 23.99 68.50
C SER A 88 12.49 23.20 67.91
N GLU A 89 12.06 23.57 66.71
CA GLU A 89 11.07 22.82 65.93
C GLU A 89 11.72 21.72 65.09
N ARG A 90 13.05 21.66 65.03
CA ARG A 90 13.80 20.69 64.22
C ARG A 90 14.44 19.61 65.08
N ALA A 91 14.10 18.36 64.83
CA ALA A 91 14.73 17.22 65.50
C ALA A 91 16.17 17.03 64.97
N ALA A 92 17.16 17.28 65.82
CA ALA A 92 18.58 17.16 65.50
C ALA A 92 19.43 17.09 66.78
N GLU A 93 20.70 16.72 66.63
CA GLU A 93 21.72 17.03 67.64
C GLU A 93 22.18 18.47 67.46
N LEU A 94 22.34 19.20 68.57
CA LEU A 94 22.82 20.58 68.60
C LEU A 94 23.91 20.71 69.67
N SER A 95 24.76 21.72 69.58
CA SER A 95 25.77 22.03 70.60
C SER A 95 25.53 23.41 71.19
N LEU A 96 25.52 23.52 72.52
CA LEU A 96 25.50 24.80 73.23
C LEU A 96 26.91 25.13 73.70
N GLN A 97 27.37 26.35 73.44
CA GLN A 97 28.65 26.88 73.90
C GLN A 97 28.41 28.03 74.87
N VAL A 98 29.21 28.10 75.93
CA VAL A 98 29.13 29.18 76.93
C VAL A 98 30.41 30.01 76.92
N ALA A 99 30.28 31.33 76.99
CA ALA A 99 31.40 32.25 77.02
C ALA A 99 31.11 33.42 77.98
N ALA A 100 32.11 33.84 78.73
CA ALA A 100 32.07 35.07 79.52
C ALA A 100 33.46 35.71 79.54
N ALA A 101 33.52 37.03 79.69
CA ALA A 101 34.77 37.76 79.68
C ALA A 101 35.72 37.26 80.80
N GLY A 102 36.94 36.85 80.42
CA GLY A 102 37.95 36.39 81.36
C GLY A 102 37.82 34.94 81.84
N LEU A 103 36.82 34.19 81.38
CA LEU A 103 36.64 32.76 81.69
C LEU A 103 36.80 31.88 80.45
N VAL A 104 37.35 30.69 80.63
CA VAL A 104 37.38 29.66 79.57
C VAL A 104 36.00 29.02 79.45
N GLY A 105 35.43 29.06 78.24
CA GLY A 105 34.15 28.45 77.90
C GLY A 105 34.22 26.95 77.58
N ASN A 106 33.07 26.29 77.59
CA ASN A 106 32.92 24.87 77.22
C ASN A 106 31.71 24.70 76.27
N ALA A 107 31.63 23.57 75.58
CA ALA A 107 30.53 23.16 74.72
C ALA A 107 29.89 21.85 75.22
N GLN A 108 28.57 21.73 75.15
CA GLN A 108 27.85 20.50 75.45
C GLN A 108 26.84 20.19 74.35
N SER A 109 26.83 18.94 73.87
CA SER A 109 25.80 18.46 72.95
C SER A 109 24.47 18.31 73.67
N GLN A 110 23.40 18.70 72.98
CA GLN A 110 22.02 18.50 73.36
C GLN A 110 21.30 17.81 72.20
N ARG A 111 20.14 17.24 72.48
CA ARG A 111 19.35 16.53 71.48
C ARG A 111 17.93 17.05 71.44
N VAL A 112 17.41 17.27 70.23
CA VAL A 112 15.98 17.49 70.00
C VAL A 112 15.44 16.27 69.26
N VAL A 113 14.41 15.63 69.82
CA VAL A 113 13.69 14.52 69.18
C VAL A 113 12.40 15.01 68.56
N ALA A 114 11.91 14.30 67.55
CA ALA A 114 10.63 14.59 66.95
C ALA A 114 9.50 14.48 67.99
N ALA A 115 8.45 15.28 67.81
CA ALA A 115 7.23 15.18 68.57
C ALA A 115 6.40 13.94 68.16
N ALA A 116 5.24 13.75 68.78
CA ALA A 116 4.33 12.67 68.42
C ALA A 116 3.95 12.76 66.92
N PRO A 117 3.86 11.62 66.21
CA PRO A 117 3.43 11.60 64.81
C PRO A 117 2.08 12.30 64.61
N ALA A 118 2.01 13.20 63.63
CA ALA A 118 0.80 13.95 63.29
C ALA A 118 0.29 13.65 61.88
N ALA A 119 1.18 13.30 60.94
CA ALA A 119 0.85 13.06 59.55
C ALA A 119 1.68 11.94 58.92
N LEU A 120 1.18 11.44 57.79
CA LEU A 120 1.92 10.58 56.88
C LEU A 120 2.49 11.45 55.74
N ALA A 121 3.70 11.13 55.28
CA ALA A 121 4.30 11.73 54.10
C ALA A 121 4.98 10.68 53.23
N PHE A 122 5.02 10.88 51.91
CA PHE A 122 5.83 10.03 51.04
C PHE A 122 7.29 10.48 51.09
N ALA A 123 8.17 9.59 51.50
CA ALA A 123 9.62 9.81 51.49
C ALA A 123 10.22 9.62 50.08
N THR A 124 9.50 8.93 49.19
CA THR A 124 9.88 8.74 47.77
C THR A 124 9.15 9.73 46.87
N PRO A 125 9.77 10.20 45.76
CA PRO A 125 9.09 11.06 44.79
C PRO A 125 8.04 10.28 43.95
N PRO A 126 7.13 10.97 43.24
CA PRO A 126 6.21 10.37 42.27
C PRO A 126 6.91 9.43 41.29
N ARG A 127 6.21 8.36 40.87
CA ARG A 127 6.77 7.29 40.04
C ARG A 127 6.08 7.19 38.69
N THR A 128 6.85 6.76 37.68
CA THR A 128 6.34 6.28 36.40
C THR A 128 6.70 4.81 36.26
N VAL A 129 5.71 3.96 35.97
CA VAL A 129 5.88 2.51 35.82
C VAL A 129 5.30 2.04 34.48
N GLU A 130 5.86 0.99 33.90
CA GLU A 130 5.31 0.37 32.69
C GLU A 130 4.17 -0.59 33.05
N ALA A 131 3.17 -0.70 32.18
CA ALA A 131 2.03 -1.57 32.38
C ALA A 131 2.49 -3.03 32.59
N GLY A 132 2.02 -3.65 33.66
CA GLY A 132 2.41 -4.98 34.08
C GLY A 132 3.78 -5.06 34.78
N GLY A 133 4.56 -3.98 34.86
CA GLY A 133 5.80 -3.92 35.63
C GLY A 133 5.55 -3.62 37.11
N CYS A 134 6.36 -4.21 37.99
CA CYS A 134 6.35 -3.89 39.41
C CYS A 134 7.16 -2.63 39.69
N SER A 135 6.66 -1.73 40.54
CA SER A 135 7.36 -0.51 40.91
C SER A 135 8.56 -0.79 41.81
N PRO A 136 9.58 0.09 41.81
CA PRO A 136 10.47 0.22 42.97
C PRO A 136 9.67 0.51 44.24
N ALA A 137 10.28 0.29 45.41
CA ALA A 137 9.62 0.54 46.69
C ALA A 137 9.17 2.01 46.81
N LEU A 138 7.92 2.20 47.22
CA LEU A 138 7.36 3.46 47.69
C LEU A 138 7.37 3.45 49.20
N THR A 139 7.96 4.48 49.78
CA THR A 139 8.13 4.57 51.24
C THR A 139 7.30 5.70 51.79
N VAL A 140 6.47 5.39 52.76
CA VAL A 140 5.71 6.34 53.56
C VAL A 140 6.38 6.45 54.92
N GLU A 141 6.51 7.67 55.40
CA GLU A 141 7.10 8.00 56.69
C GLU A 141 6.11 8.74 57.59
N LEU A 142 6.33 8.58 58.90
CA LEU A 142 5.64 9.36 59.92
C LEU A 142 6.35 10.70 60.10
N VAL A 143 5.59 11.78 60.08
CA VAL A 143 6.09 13.12 60.41
C VAL A 143 5.28 13.70 61.56
N ASP A 144 5.96 14.45 62.43
CA ASP A 144 5.29 15.28 63.44
C ASP A 144 4.70 16.57 62.82
N ALA A 145 4.08 17.41 63.63
CA ALA A 145 3.45 18.65 63.17
C ALA A 145 4.45 19.66 62.57
N PHE A 146 5.75 19.49 62.81
CA PHE A 146 6.83 20.35 62.33
C PHE A 146 7.57 19.74 61.12
N GLY A 147 7.12 18.56 60.63
CA GLY A 147 7.73 17.87 59.50
C GLY A 147 8.95 17.02 59.87
N ASN A 148 9.24 16.81 61.16
CA ASN A 148 10.33 15.92 61.57
C ASN A 148 9.89 14.46 61.48
N ARG A 149 10.82 13.59 61.10
CA ARG A 149 10.57 12.14 61.11
C ARG A 149 10.30 11.66 62.54
N ALA A 150 9.08 11.18 62.77
CA ALA A 150 8.62 10.65 64.04
C ALA A 150 8.62 9.10 64.04
N THR A 151 8.55 8.52 65.23
CA THR A 151 8.54 7.06 65.42
C THR A 151 7.20 6.59 65.96
N ALA A 152 6.69 5.48 65.47
CA ALA A 152 5.43 4.90 65.91
C ALA A 152 5.52 4.43 67.37
N SER A 153 4.63 4.94 68.24
CA SER A 153 4.54 4.53 69.65
C SER A 153 3.84 3.18 69.84
N SER A 154 3.09 2.73 68.84
CA SER A 154 2.43 1.42 68.75
C SER A 154 2.34 0.98 67.30
N SER A 155 2.10 -0.30 67.04
CA SER A 155 1.95 -0.79 65.67
C SER A 155 0.70 -0.20 65.02
N ALA A 156 0.84 0.35 63.81
CA ALA A 156 -0.24 0.95 63.03
C ALA A 156 -0.47 0.19 61.71
N THR A 157 -1.70 0.24 61.21
CA THR A 157 -2.05 -0.30 59.89
C THR A 157 -2.30 0.86 58.93
N LEU A 158 -1.47 0.97 57.90
CA LEU A 158 -1.58 1.99 56.87
C LEU A 158 -2.46 1.44 55.74
N ALA A 159 -3.66 1.97 55.58
CA ALA A 159 -4.57 1.61 54.49
C ALA A 159 -4.17 2.33 53.19
N LEU A 160 -4.10 1.56 52.09
CA LEU A 160 -3.68 2.00 50.77
C LEU A 160 -4.90 2.11 49.84
N SER A 161 -4.95 3.16 49.04
CA SER A 161 -6.01 3.39 48.06
C SER A 161 -5.46 4.11 46.82
N THR A 162 -6.15 3.99 45.70
CA THR A 162 -5.80 4.64 44.42
C THR A 162 -7.05 5.07 43.67
N GLU A 163 -6.99 6.19 42.97
CA GLU A 163 -8.04 6.70 42.08
C GLU A 163 -7.46 7.03 40.69
N PRO A 164 -7.98 6.44 39.60
CA PRO A 164 -8.98 5.36 39.58
C PRO A 164 -8.44 4.07 40.23
N ALA A 165 -9.36 3.27 40.80
CA ALA A 165 -9.02 2.03 41.52
C ALA A 165 -8.85 0.81 40.58
N ALA A 166 -9.44 0.87 39.39
CA ALA A 166 -9.33 -0.20 38.40
C ALA A 166 -7.89 -0.27 37.86
N ASP A 167 -7.43 -1.48 37.57
CA ASP A 167 -6.17 -1.75 36.87
C ASP A 167 -4.88 -1.28 37.60
N LEU A 168 -4.93 -1.09 38.94
CA LEU A 168 -3.76 -0.85 39.79
C LEU A 168 -3.89 -1.56 41.14
N TRP A 169 -2.83 -2.27 41.55
CA TRP A 169 -2.78 -3.04 42.79
C TRP A 169 -1.51 -2.74 43.58
N PHE A 170 -1.56 -2.87 44.91
CA PHE A 170 -0.41 -2.73 45.81
C PHE A 170 0.11 -4.09 46.27
N TYR A 171 1.41 -4.17 46.55
CA TYR A 171 2.11 -5.41 46.89
C TYR A 171 3.11 -5.17 48.02
N SER A 172 3.35 -6.20 48.82
CA SER A 172 4.36 -6.18 49.87
C SER A 172 5.76 -6.63 49.41
N ASP A 173 5.86 -7.18 48.19
CA ASP A 173 7.10 -7.78 47.67
C ASP A 173 7.60 -7.06 46.41
N GLU A 174 8.92 -7.07 46.23
CA GLU A 174 9.63 -6.33 45.17
C GLU A 174 9.34 -6.84 43.74
N ARG A 175 8.71 -8.02 43.60
CA ARG A 175 8.36 -8.60 42.30
C ARG A 175 6.87 -8.52 42.01
N CYS A 176 6.06 -7.98 42.93
CA CYS A 176 4.61 -7.96 42.85
C CYS A 176 4.04 -9.36 42.55
N ALA A 177 4.64 -10.39 43.16
CA ALA A 177 4.30 -11.79 42.96
C ALA A 177 3.38 -12.32 44.07
N ALA A 178 3.34 -11.64 45.22
CA ALA A 178 2.38 -11.95 46.27
C ALA A 178 0.94 -11.54 45.86
N ALA A 179 -0.04 -11.96 46.66
CA ALA A 179 -1.40 -11.46 46.51
C ALA A 179 -1.44 -9.93 46.76
N PRO A 180 -2.25 -9.17 46.02
CA PRO A 180 -2.45 -7.74 46.27
C PRO A 180 -2.84 -7.46 47.72
N VAL A 181 -2.26 -6.40 48.28
CA VAL A 181 -2.56 -5.90 49.62
C VAL A 181 -3.36 -4.61 49.55
N VAL A 182 -4.19 -4.36 50.55
CA VAL A 182 -4.92 -3.08 50.73
C VAL A 182 -4.37 -2.27 51.91
N SER A 183 -3.36 -2.80 52.60
CA SER A 183 -2.72 -2.15 53.73
C SER A 183 -1.32 -2.70 53.98
N VAL A 184 -0.47 -1.89 54.62
CA VAL A 184 0.83 -2.32 55.16
C VAL A 184 0.93 -2.03 56.66
N SER A 185 1.65 -2.89 57.39
CA SER A 185 1.89 -2.70 58.83
C SER A 185 3.11 -1.82 59.07
N LEU A 186 2.98 -0.88 60.00
CA LEU A 186 4.07 -0.09 60.55
C LEU A 186 4.30 -0.51 62.01
N PRO A 187 5.34 -1.30 62.33
CA PRO A 187 5.57 -1.77 63.70
C PRO A 187 5.89 -0.65 64.69
N ALA A 188 5.59 -0.86 65.97
CA ALA A 188 6.06 0.01 67.04
C ALA A 188 7.60 0.18 66.99
N GLY A 189 8.09 1.41 67.18
CA GLY A 189 9.50 1.74 67.06
C GLY A 189 10.00 1.99 65.63
N SER A 190 9.16 1.78 64.59
CA SER A 190 9.48 2.13 63.20
C SER A 190 8.99 3.53 62.83
N SER A 191 9.67 4.17 61.88
CA SER A 191 9.31 5.50 61.35
C SER A 191 8.85 5.47 59.90
N GLN A 192 8.98 4.32 59.22
CA GLN A 192 8.67 4.16 57.80
C GLN A 192 8.11 2.77 57.49
N ALA A 193 7.28 2.69 56.46
CA ALA A 193 6.82 1.45 55.84
C ALA A 193 6.93 1.57 54.31
N SER A 194 7.20 0.44 53.65
CA SER A 194 7.34 0.38 52.20
C SER A 194 6.35 -0.59 51.57
N PHE A 195 5.93 -0.26 50.36
CA PHE A 195 5.11 -1.13 49.50
C PHE A 195 5.49 -0.92 48.03
N HIS A 196 4.98 -1.79 47.17
CA HIS A 196 5.15 -1.74 45.73
C HIS A 196 3.78 -1.63 45.06
N LEU A 197 3.75 -1.28 43.78
CA LEU A 197 2.54 -1.28 42.98
C LEU A 197 2.78 -1.88 41.60
N ARG A 198 1.70 -2.35 40.98
CA ARG A 198 1.66 -2.79 39.58
C ARG A 198 0.31 -2.38 39.01
N GLY A 199 0.33 -1.75 37.84
CA GLY A 199 -0.89 -1.40 37.10
C GLY A 199 -0.87 -1.90 35.66
N THR A 200 -2.03 -2.12 35.07
CA THR A 200 -2.21 -2.66 33.71
C THR A 200 -2.82 -1.65 32.74
N LYS A 201 -3.45 -0.58 33.21
CA LYS A 201 -3.99 0.49 32.37
C LYS A 201 -3.09 1.71 32.40
N ALA A 202 -2.67 2.20 31.24
CA ALA A 202 -1.90 3.43 31.13
C ALA A 202 -2.76 4.64 31.55
N GLY A 203 -2.19 5.53 32.38
CA GLY A 203 -2.89 6.67 32.94
C GLY A 203 -2.23 7.22 34.21
N GLU A 204 -2.73 8.36 34.67
CA GLU A 204 -2.38 8.93 35.97
C GLU A 204 -3.28 8.35 37.06
N HIS A 205 -2.67 7.97 38.18
CA HIS A 205 -3.34 7.40 39.34
C HIS A 205 -2.94 8.20 40.57
N LEU A 206 -3.92 8.62 41.37
CA LEU A 206 -3.69 9.31 42.64
C LEU A 206 -3.78 8.30 43.77
N MET A 207 -2.65 7.99 44.40
CA MET A 207 -2.60 7.12 45.56
C MET A 207 -2.85 7.93 46.84
N ALA A 208 -3.48 7.29 47.82
CA ALA A 208 -3.60 7.82 49.17
C ALA A 208 -3.31 6.76 50.23
N VAL A 209 -2.60 7.18 51.29
CA VAL A 209 -2.28 6.36 52.46
C VAL A 209 -2.91 6.98 53.69
N THR A 210 -3.65 6.17 54.46
CA THR A 210 -4.43 6.64 55.61
C THR A 210 -4.21 5.74 56.82
N SER A 211 -4.15 6.34 58.01
CA SER A 211 -4.08 5.63 59.29
C SER A 211 -4.54 6.56 60.41
N ALA A 212 -5.83 6.58 60.71
CA ALA A 212 -6.37 7.47 61.73
C ALA A 212 -5.65 7.28 63.09
N PRO A 213 -5.33 8.36 63.83
CA PRO A 213 -5.72 9.76 63.60
C PRO A 213 -4.77 10.59 62.72
N LEU A 214 -3.78 9.98 62.04
CA LEU A 214 -2.79 10.70 61.24
C LEU A 214 -3.42 11.35 60.01
N ALA A 215 -2.96 12.56 59.67
CA ALA A 215 -3.31 13.19 58.40
C ALA A 215 -2.81 12.33 57.21
N ARG A 216 -3.65 12.21 56.18
CA ARG A 216 -3.39 11.35 55.01
C ARG A 216 -2.26 11.87 54.13
N ALA A 217 -1.53 10.96 53.50
CA ALA A 217 -0.57 11.28 52.43
C ALA A 217 -1.18 10.97 51.07
N GLY A 218 -0.88 11.79 50.05
CA GLY A 218 -1.25 11.53 48.66
C GLY A 218 -0.07 11.67 47.71
N GLN A 219 -0.01 10.85 46.65
CA GLN A 219 1.04 10.92 45.64
C GLN A 219 0.52 10.42 44.28
N SER A 220 0.86 11.11 43.20
CA SER A 220 0.55 10.67 41.85
C SER A 220 1.53 9.61 41.35
N VAL A 221 1.02 8.66 40.58
CA VAL A 221 1.80 7.65 39.86
C VAL A 221 1.27 7.54 38.44
N ARG A 222 2.19 7.55 37.48
CA ARG A 222 1.89 7.36 36.07
C ARG A 222 2.16 5.92 35.66
N VAL A 223 1.16 5.24 35.13
CA VAL A 223 1.35 4.00 34.38
C VAL A 223 1.48 4.37 32.90
N VAL A 224 2.55 3.95 32.24
CA VAL A 224 2.74 4.07 30.78
C VAL A 224 2.58 2.71 30.12
N ALA A 225 2.25 2.69 28.83
CA ALA A 225 2.16 1.45 28.07
C ALA A 225 3.50 0.69 28.11
N ALA A 226 3.41 -0.64 28.13
CA ALA A 226 4.57 -1.51 28.02
C ALA A 226 5.07 -1.62 26.57
N ALA A 227 6.02 -2.52 26.33
CA ALA A 227 6.43 -2.87 24.98
C ALA A 227 5.21 -3.37 24.16
N PRO A 228 5.14 -3.04 22.85
CA PRO A 228 4.02 -3.46 22.02
C PRO A 228 3.97 -4.99 21.91
N ALA A 229 2.76 -5.53 21.97
CA ALA A 229 2.46 -6.94 21.82
C ALA A 229 1.69 -7.24 20.54
N LEU A 230 0.87 -6.28 20.05
CA LEU A 230 0.12 -6.43 18.81
C LEU A 230 0.00 -5.10 18.04
N LEU A 231 -0.38 -5.22 16.77
CA LEU A 231 -0.79 -4.10 15.93
C LEU A 231 -2.30 -4.18 15.70
N GLU A 232 -2.99 -3.08 15.90
CA GLU A 232 -4.42 -2.94 15.62
C GLU A 232 -4.59 -2.12 14.34
N PHE A 233 -5.39 -2.64 13.40
CA PHE A 233 -5.81 -1.90 12.22
C PHE A 233 -7.03 -1.03 12.53
N GLU A 234 -7.04 0.19 11.99
CA GLU A 234 -8.31 0.89 11.78
C GLU A 234 -9.13 0.12 10.72
N PRO A 235 -10.46 0.01 10.87
CA PRO A 235 -11.28 -0.76 9.94
C PRO A 235 -11.08 -0.32 8.48
N VAL A 236 -10.74 -1.28 7.63
CA VAL A 236 -10.58 -1.07 6.19
C VAL A 236 -11.96 -1.12 5.54
N GLY A 237 -12.30 -0.09 4.76
CA GLY A 237 -13.56 -0.04 4.02
C GLY A 237 -13.67 -1.16 2.98
N SER A 238 -14.88 -1.57 2.65
CA SER A 238 -15.16 -2.57 1.62
C SER A 238 -16.32 -2.10 0.74
N PRO A 239 -16.22 -2.19 -0.60
CA PRO A 239 -15.07 -2.68 -1.37
C PRO A 239 -13.93 -1.66 -1.49
N GLN A 240 -12.73 -2.16 -1.79
CA GLN A 240 -11.59 -1.40 -2.33
C GLN A 240 -11.44 -1.67 -3.82
N VAL A 241 -10.80 -0.76 -4.56
CA VAL A 241 -10.61 -0.86 -6.01
C VAL A 241 -9.14 -1.11 -6.33
N THR A 242 -8.87 -2.13 -7.14
CA THR A 242 -7.50 -2.45 -7.59
C THR A 242 -6.87 -1.28 -8.36
N GLY A 243 -5.56 -1.11 -8.22
CA GLY A 243 -4.80 0.00 -8.83
C GLY A 243 -5.06 1.38 -8.19
N ARG A 244 -6.00 1.51 -7.25
CA ARG A 244 -6.29 2.78 -6.56
C ARG A 244 -5.78 2.76 -5.10
N PRO A 245 -5.00 3.76 -4.69
CA PRO A 245 -4.61 3.91 -3.29
C PRO A 245 -5.80 4.11 -2.34
N PHE A 246 -5.78 3.45 -1.20
CA PHE A 246 -6.71 3.67 -0.09
C PHE A 246 -5.94 3.84 1.24
N LEU A 247 -6.55 4.53 2.20
CA LEU A 247 -5.92 4.82 3.49
C LEU A 247 -6.01 3.63 4.44
N VAL A 248 -4.92 3.36 5.14
CA VAL A 248 -4.80 2.34 6.19
C VAL A 248 -4.21 2.98 7.44
N GLY A 249 -4.84 2.75 8.59
CA GLY A 249 -4.37 3.17 9.91
C GLY A 249 -3.92 1.98 10.76
N LEU A 250 -2.84 2.15 11.52
CA LEU A 250 -2.30 1.17 12.44
C LEU A 250 -1.97 1.80 13.80
N ARG A 251 -2.23 1.07 14.88
CA ARG A 251 -1.86 1.44 16.25
C ARG A 251 -1.10 0.29 16.91
N ALA A 252 0.02 0.59 17.54
CA ALA A 252 0.76 -0.39 18.34
C ALA A 252 0.18 -0.43 19.75
N LEU A 253 -0.26 -1.62 20.18
CA LEU A 253 -0.82 -1.83 21.50
C LEU A 253 0.07 -2.79 22.30
N ASP A 254 0.18 -2.57 23.61
CA ASP A 254 0.78 -3.55 24.53
C ASP A 254 -0.18 -4.72 24.82
N ALA A 255 0.27 -5.69 25.61
CA ALA A 255 -0.52 -6.89 25.93
C ALA A 255 -1.80 -6.61 26.74
N TYR A 256 -1.96 -5.39 27.25
CA TYR A 256 -3.12 -4.94 28.02
C TYR A 256 -4.02 -3.97 27.23
N GLY A 257 -3.74 -3.78 25.93
CA GLY A 257 -4.50 -2.88 25.07
C GLY A 257 -4.19 -1.40 25.27
N ASN A 258 -3.05 -1.06 25.87
CA ASN A 258 -2.61 0.33 25.97
C ASN A 258 -1.85 0.75 24.72
N HIS A 259 -2.02 2.00 24.31
CA HIS A 259 -1.31 2.58 23.18
C HIS A 259 0.18 2.74 23.47
N ALA A 260 1.00 1.94 22.79
CA ALA A 260 2.45 1.88 22.96
C ALA A 260 3.13 3.07 22.26
N THR A 261 2.98 4.27 22.83
CA THR A 261 3.42 5.54 22.22
C THR A 261 4.91 5.68 22.00
N LYS A 262 5.74 4.75 22.50
CA LYS A 262 7.19 4.68 22.26
C LYS A 262 7.57 3.83 21.05
N PHE A 263 6.63 3.11 20.42
CA PHE A 263 6.92 2.32 19.23
C PHE A 263 7.25 3.21 18.03
N ARG A 264 8.39 2.96 17.38
CA ARG A 264 8.94 3.76 16.27
C ARG A 264 9.39 2.91 15.08
N LEU A 265 9.24 1.59 15.13
CA LEU A 265 9.77 0.74 14.06
C LEU A 265 8.82 0.76 12.85
N PRO A 266 9.35 0.66 11.62
CA PRO A 266 8.53 0.39 10.45
C PRO A 266 7.95 -1.03 10.53
N VAL A 267 6.80 -1.22 9.90
CA VAL A 267 6.06 -2.48 9.85
C VAL A 267 6.00 -2.95 8.40
N LYS A 268 6.19 -4.25 8.17
CA LYS A 268 5.97 -4.84 6.85
C LYS A 268 4.49 -5.15 6.66
N LEU A 269 3.91 -4.68 5.56
CA LEU A 269 2.57 -5.03 5.13
C LEU A 269 2.61 -6.21 4.15
N ALA A 270 1.62 -7.08 4.27
CA ALA A 270 1.29 -8.14 3.35
C ALA A 270 -0.24 -8.25 3.25
N VAL A 271 -0.74 -9.04 2.30
CA VAL A 271 -2.16 -9.28 2.11
C VAL A 271 -2.39 -10.76 1.83
N GLU A 272 -3.48 -11.29 2.38
CA GLU A 272 -3.93 -12.66 2.16
C GLU A 272 -5.37 -12.66 1.62
N PRO A 273 -5.71 -13.47 0.60
CA PRO A 273 -4.80 -14.17 -0.32
C PRO A 273 -3.77 -13.26 -0.99
N ALA A 274 -2.61 -13.84 -1.35
CA ALA A 274 -1.47 -13.10 -1.88
C ALA A 274 -1.87 -12.26 -3.10
N THR A 275 -1.69 -10.95 -2.96
CA THR A 275 -2.03 -9.93 -3.96
C THR A 275 -0.86 -8.93 -3.98
N PRO A 276 -0.40 -8.44 -5.15
CA PRO A 276 0.63 -7.42 -5.20
C PRO A 276 0.20 -6.20 -4.37
N LEU A 277 1.06 -5.79 -3.44
CA LEU A 277 0.81 -4.69 -2.52
C LEU A 277 1.96 -3.69 -2.61
N ALA A 278 1.61 -2.43 -2.81
CA ALA A 278 2.52 -1.30 -2.73
C ALA A 278 2.08 -0.35 -1.62
N CYS A 279 3.04 0.08 -0.80
CA CYS A 279 2.84 1.22 0.09
C CYS A 279 3.19 2.48 -0.71
N VAL A 280 2.21 3.37 -0.93
CA VAL A 280 2.36 4.52 -1.82
C VAL A 280 2.46 5.87 -1.10
N SER A 281 2.07 5.95 0.17
CA SER A 281 2.30 7.15 0.99
C SER A 281 2.59 6.83 2.45
N ASN A 282 3.49 7.63 3.04
CA ASN A 282 4.05 7.42 4.38
C ASN A 282 4.76 6.06 4.53
N CYS A 283 5.64 5.75 3.58
CA CYS A 283 6.31 4.45 3.44
C CYS A 283 7.83 4.62 3.49
N SER A 284 8.55 3.56 3.85
CA SER A 284 10.02 3.54 3.77
C SER A 284 10.48 2.95 2.44
N THR A 285 10.17 1.69 2.16
CA THR A 285 10.42 1.03 0.86
C THR A 285 9.43 -0.13 0.63
N GLY A 286 9.03 -0.34 -0.64
CA GLY A 286 8.18 -1.47 -1.04
C GLY A 286 6.85 -1.53 -0.27
N SER A 287 6.64 -2.62 0.48
CA SER A 287 5.46 -2.81 1.33
C SER A 287 5.67 -2.41 2.80
N ALA A 288 6.78 -1.76 3.14
CA ALA A 288 7.07 -1.33 4.50
C ALA A 288 6.56 0.09 4.77
N THR A 289 5.88 0.27 5.91
CA THR A 289 5.46 1.58 6.40
C THR A 289 6.69 2.46 6.69
N ALA A 290 6.46 3.76 6.83
CA ALA A 290 7.39 4.62 7.55
C ALA A 290 7.42 4.25 9.05
N PRO A 291 8.45 4.68 9.79
CA PRO A 291 8.47 4.65 11.25
C PRO A 291 7.18 5.19 11.87
N PHE A 292 6.64 4.49 12.87
CA PHE A 292 5.46 4.94 13.61
C PHE A 292 5.75 6.26 14.34
N SER A 293 4.77 7.15 14.39
CA SER A 293 4.80 8.38 15.20
C SER A 293 3.88 8.19 16.39
N GLU A 294 4.41 8.36 17.60
CA GLU A 294 3.67 8.14 18.84
C GLU A 294 2.93 6.80 18.90
N GLY A 295 3.52 5.73 18.34
CA GLY A 295 2.89 4.41 18.34
C GLY A 295 1.71 4.26 17.38
N SER A 296 1.52 5.20 16.45
CA SER A 296 0.54 5.11 15.37
C SER A 296 1.17 5.32 14.00
N TRP A 297 0.54 4.79 12.97
CA TRP A 297 0.87 5.02 11.57
C TRP A 297 -0.40 5.17 10.75
N SER A 298 -0.38 6.04 9.75
CA SER A 298 -1.40 6.09 8.71
C SER A 298 -0.73 6.37 7.36
N GLY A 299 -1.20 5.69 6.31
CA GLY A 299 -0.65 5.84 4.97
C GLY A 299 -1.50 5.18 3.90
N GLY A 300 -1.14 5.45 2.65
CA GLY A 300 -1.82 4.93 1.47
C GLY A 300 -1.24 3.59 1.06
N VAL A 301 -2.11 2.61 0.87
CA VAL A 301 -1.79 1.29 0.34
C VAL A 301 -2.53 1.12 -0.97
N GLN A 302 -1.88 0.50 -1.95
CA GLN A 302 -2.47 0.13 -3.23
C GLN A 302 -2.30 -1.39 -3.40
N LEU A 303 -3.41 -2.05 -3.74
CA LEU A 303 -3.41 -3.44 -4.18
C LEU A 303 -3.60 -3.49 -5.69
N ASP A 304 -3.00 -4.49 -6.33
CA ASP A 304 -3.21 -4.78 -7.74
C ASP A 304 -3.97 -6.10 -7.92
N TRP A 305 -4.15 -6.57 -9.16
CA TRP A 305 -4.78 -7.85 -9.48
C TRP A 305 -4.05 -9.03 -8.80
N PRO A 306 -4.78 -10.09 -8.34
CA PRO A 306 -6.17 -10.41 -8.66
C PRO A 306 -7.20 -9.82 -7.68
N ILE A 307 -8.38 -9.45 -8.21
CA ILE A 307 -9.57 -9.07 -7.44
C ILE A 307 -10.16 -10.27 -6.65
N GLY A 308 -11.07 -10.00 -5.72
CA GLY A 308 -11.84 -11.02 -5.00
C GLY A 308 -12.23 -10.64 -3.57
N LEU A 309 -13.02 -11.52 -2.96
CA LEU A 309 -13.52 -11.39 -1.60
C LEU A 309 -12.49 -11.81 -0.54
N GLY A 310 -12.70 -11.37 0.70
CA GLY A 310 -12.02 -11.90 1.88
C GLY A 310 -10.54 -11.54 2.00
N ARG A 311 -10.12 -10.41 1.40
CA ARG A 311 -8.75 -9.90 1.54
C ARG A 311 -8.52 -9.40 2.97
N VAL A 312 -7.38 -9.77 3.56
CA VAL A 312 -6.97 -9.35 4.90
C VAL A 312 -5.55 -8.79 4.81
N LEU A 313 -5.36 -7.55 5.26
CA LEU A 313 -4.03 -6.97 5.40
C LEU A 313 -3.38 -7.50 6.67
N ARG A 314 -2.11 -7.89 6.55
CA ARG A 314 -1.28 -8.35 7.65
C ARG A 314 -0.13 -7.39 7.87
N ALA A 315 0.02 -6.93 9.10
CA ALA A 315 1.09 -6.08 9.57
C ALA A 315 2.07 -6.90 10.43
N THR A 316 3.38 -6.78 10.21
CA THR A 316 4.39 -7.53 10.98
C THR A 316 5.64 -6.69 11.27
N ALA A 317 6.02 -6.64 12.54
CA ALA A 317 7.30 -6.13 13.04
C ALA A 317 7.88 -7.10 14.09
N GLY A 318 8.70 -8.06 13.64
CA GLY A 318 9.19 -9.14 14.49
C GLY A 318 8.05 -10.02 15.00
N ALA A 319 7.91 -10.16 16.32
CA ALA A 319 6.81 -10.90 16.94
C ALA A 319 5.49 -10.10 17.05
N VAL A 320 5.54 -8.78 16.83
CA VAL A 320 4.35 -7.92 16.90
C VAL A 320 3.62 -8.00 15.56
N ILE A 321 2.39 -8.51 15.59
CA ILE A 321 1.57 -8.75 14.40
C ILE A 321 0.18 -8.14 14.56
N GLY A 322 -0.48 -7.91 13.44
CA GLY A 322 -1.87 -7.45 13.36
C GLY A 322 -2.51 -7.85 12.04
N GLU A 323 -3.83 -8.01 12.05
CA GLU A 323 -4.63 -8.33 10.87
C GLU A 323 -5.83 -7.37 10.79
N SER A 324 -6.18 -6.95 9.58
CA SER A 324 -7.37 -6.12 9.35
C SER A 324 -8.64 -6.95 9.39
N ASN A 325 -9.80 -6.28 9.37
CA ASN A 325 -11.03 -6.94 8.94
C ASN A 325 -10.91 -7.44 7.49
N PRO A 326 -11.66 -8.48 7.10
CA PRO A 326 -11.77 -8.85 5.69
C PRO A 326 -12.46 -7.75 4.89
N PHE A 327 -12.03 -7.56 3.64
CA PHE A 327 -12.64 -6.66 2.67
C PHE A 327 -12.63 -7.27 1.27
N GLU A 328 -13.44 -6.72 0.38
CA GLU A 328 -13.47 -7.06 -1.03
C GLU A 328 -12.52 -6.16 -1.83
N LEU A 329 -11.77 -6.74 -2.75
CA LEU A 329 -11.05 -6.02 -3.79
C LEU A 329 -11.79 -6.20 -5.11
N THR A 330 -12.17 -5.10 -5.76
CA THR A 330 -12.96 -5.06 -7.00
C THR A 330 -12.15 -4.45 -8.14
N ALA A 331 -12.60 -4.69 -9.38
CA ALA A 331 -12.06 -4.00 -10.54
C ALA A 331 -12.52 -2.53 -10.56
N PRO A 332 -11.76 -1.61 -11.19
CA PRO A 332 -12.24 -0.27 -11.45
C PRO A 332 -13.41 -0.33 -12.43
N GLU A 333 -14.38 0.57 -12.28
CA GLU A 333 -15.49 0.72 -13.22
C GLU A 333 -14.99 0.77 -14.66
N ALA A 334 -15.53 -0.10 -15.50
CA ALA A 334 -15.17 -0.24 -16.90
C ALA A 334 -16.40 -0.68 -17.69
N PRO A 335 -16.45 -0.40 -19.00
CA PRO A 335 -17.54 -0.88 -19.84
C PRO A 335 -17.57 -2.41 -19.92
N PRO A 336 -18.68 -3.04 -20.32
CA PRO A 336 -18.67 -4.46 -20.59
C PRO A 336 -17.78 -4.78 -21.80
N ARG A 337 -17.12 -5.94 -21.78
CA ARG A 337 -16.44 -6.52 -22.94
C ARG A 337 -17.47 -7.29 -23.76
N ALA A 338 -17.98 -6.66 -24.81
CA ALA A 338 -18.89 -7.33 -25.73
C ALA A 338 -18.14 -8.37 -26.57
N ALA A 339 -18.77 -9.52 -26.76
CA ALA A 339 -18.29 -10.56 -27.66
C ALA A 339 -19.47 -11.42 -28.13
N PHE A 340 -19.40 -11.86 -29.38
CA PHE A 340 -20.34 -12.83 -29.91
C PHE A 340 -19.72 -13.71 -31.00
N GLU A 341 -20.33 -14.88 -31.13
CA GLU A 341 -20.11 -15.85 -32.20
C GLU A 341 -21.36 -15.95 -33.07
N TYR A 342 -21.19 -16.50 -34.28
CA TYR A 342 -22.32 -16.80 -35.15
C TYR A 342 -22.12 -18.10 -35.91
N SER A 343 -23.22 -18.77 -36.27
CA SER A 343 -23.20 -20.00 -37.03
C SER A 343 -24.44 -20.13 -37.93
N PRO A 344 -24.32 -20.58 -39.19
CA PRO A 344 -23.09 -21.01 -39.85
C PRO A 344 -22.14 -19.85 -40.22
N ILE A 345 -20.84 -20.13 -40.43
CA ILE A 345 -19.83 -19.12 -40.80
C ILE A 345 -20.07 -18.53 -42.20
N VAL A 346 -20.74 -19.28 -43.06
CA VAL A 346 -21.28 -18.83 -44.34
C VAL A 346 -22.71 -19.31 -44.44
N ALA A 347 -23.62 -18.40 -44.76
CA ALA A 347 -25.03 -18.71 -44.98
C ALA A 347 -25.45 -18.37 -46.41
N ARG A 348 -26.46 -19.07 -46.92
CA ARG A 348 -27.12 -18.67 -48.17
C ARG A 348 -28.20 -17.63 -47.87
N VAL A 349 -28.57 -16.86 -48.89
CA VAL A 349 -29.69 -15.91 -48.80
C VAL A 349 -30.95 -16.58 -48.23
N GLY A 350 -31.52 -15.98 -47.19
CA GLY A 350 -32.71 -16.47 -46.50
C GLY A 350 -32.49 -17.60 -45.49
N GLU A 351 -31.27 -18.13 -45.34
CA GLU A 351 -30.96 -19.08 -44.29
C GLU A 351 -30.82 -18.38 -42.93
N PRO A 352 -31.40 -18.94 -41.85
CA PRO A 352 -31.26 -18.38 -40.52
C PRO A 352 -29.83 -18.59 -39.99
N ILE A 353 -29.25 -17.52 -39.47
CA ILE A 353 -27.97 -17.51 -38.75
C ILE A 353 -28.27 -17.32 -37.28
N ALA A 354 -27.70 -18.19 -36.43
CA ALA A 354 -27.74 -18.05 -34.99
C ALA A 354 -26.59 -17.16 -34.52
N PHE A 355 -26.89 -16.24 -33.61
CA PHE A 355 -25.92 -15.36 -32.96
C PHE A 355 -25.91 -15.64 -31.46
N ASP A 356 -24.72 -15.83 -30.89
CA ASP A 356 -24.52 -16.13 -29.47
C ASP A 356 -23.57 -15.11 -28.83
N ALA A 357 -24.12 -14.23 -27.98
CA ALA A 357 -23.39 -13.21 -27.24
C ALA A 357 -22.98 -13.62 -25.81
N LYS A 358 -23.05 -14.91 -25.46
CA LYS A 358 -22.68 -15.39 -24.11
C LYS A 358 -21.22 -15.17 -23.76
N GLY A 359 -20.35 -14.94 -24.74
CA GLY A 359 -18.96 -14.55 -24.53
C GLY A 359 -18.79 -13.14 -23.95
N SER A 360 -19.86 -12.33 -23.92
CA SER A 360 -19.83 -10.99 -23.33
C SER A 360 -19.65 -11.06 -21.82
N SER A 361 -18.80 -10.19 -21.27
CA SER A 361 -18.42 -10.20 -19.86
C SER A 361 -18.24 -8.79 -19.32
N ASP A 362 -18.30 -8.66 -18.00
CA ASP A 362 -18.02 -7.43 -17.27
C ASP A 362 -17.40 -7.79 -15.91
N TYR A 363 -16.62 -6.89 -15.30
CA TYR A 363 -15.99 -7.19 -14.01
C TYR A 363 -16.94 -6.95 -12.83
N GLN A 364 -17.91 -6.06 -12.98
CA GLN A 364 -18.83 -5.61 -11.92
C GLN A 364 -20.19 -6.30 -12.05
N THR A 365 -20.68 -6.41 -13.28
CA THR A 365 -22.01 -6.94 -13.59
C THR A 365 -21.91 -8.40 -13.98
N ALA A 366 -22.72 -9.26 -13.35
CA ALA A 366 -22.74 -10.66 -13.69
C ALA A 366 -23.18 -10.86 -15.16
N ALA A 367 -22.57 -11.82 -15.86
CA ALA A 367 -22.86 -12.06 -17.29
C ALA A 367 -24.35 -12.32 -17.60
N ALA A 368 -25.11 -12.87 -16.64
CA ALA A 368 -26.54 -13.11 -16.75
C ALA A 368 -27.40 -11.83 -16.64
N GLU A 369 -26.85 -10.76 -16.06
CA GLU A 369 -27.53 -9.48 -15.84
C GLU A 369 -27.26 -8.49 -16.95
N LEU A 370 -26.13 -8.65 -17.67
CA LEU A 370 -25.83 -7.89 -18.88
C LEU A 370 -27.00 -7.95 -19.87
N GLU A 371 -27.28 -6.85 -20.55
CA GLU A 371 -28.29 -6.78 -21.61
C GLU A 371 -27.63 -6.56 -22.97
N VAL A 372 -28.24 -7.09 -24.05
CA VAL A 372 -27.73 -6.99 -25.42
C VAL A 372 -28.73 -6.33 -26.36
N SER A 373 -28.20 -5.66 -27.38
CA SER A 373 -28.93 -5.10 -28.51
C SER A 373 -28.16 -5.35 -29.81
N TRP A 374 -28.87 -5.81 -30.85
CA TRP A 374 -28.29 -6.27 -32.12
C TRP A 374 -28.58 -5.32 -33.28
N ASP A 375 -27.56 -5.04 -34.08
CA ASP A 375 -27.73 -4.46 -35.41
C ASP A 375 -27.16 -5.42 -36.45
N PHE A 376 -28.05 -6.16 -37.11
CA PHE A 376 -27.68 -7.18 -38.09
C PHE A 376 -27.22 -6.58 -39.42
N GLU A 377 -27.72 -5.41 -39.81
CA GLU A 377 -27.41 -4.80 -41.11
C GLU A 377 -26.21 -3.85 -41.02
N GLY A 378 -25.83 -3.41 -39.82
CA GLY A 378 -24.67 -2.55 -39.57
C GLY A 378 -24.89 -1.09 -39.95
N THR A 379 -26.12 -0.69 -40.27
CA THR A 379 -26.47 0.64 -40.80
C THR A 379 -27.15 1.55 -39.78
N ALA A 380 -27.53 1.01 -38.62
CA ALA A 380 -28.34 1.73 -37.66
C ALA A 380 -27.58 2.90 -36.98
N THR A 381 -28.33 3.91 -36.54
CA THR A 381 -27.87 5.00 -35.66
C THR A 381 -27.70 4.46 -34.22
N PRO A 382 -27.22 5.21 -33.20
CA PRO A 382 -26.82 4.65 -31.90
C PRO A 382 -27.86 3.72 -31.23
N PRO A 383 -27.41 2.73 -30.42
CA PRO A 383 -28.30 1.76 -29.78
C PRO A 383 -29.30 2.41 -28.79
N PRO A 384 -30.40 1.73 -28.41
CA PRO A 384 -30.76 0.37 -28.79
C PRO A 384 -31.21 0.23 -30.25
N TRP A 385 -30.76 -0.84 -30.89
CA TRP A 385 -31.12 -1.24 -32.26
C TRP A 385 -32.26 -2.24 -32.24
N THR A 386 -32.10 -3.32 -31.47
CA THR A 386 -33.19 -4.13 -30.95
C THR A 386 -33.48 -3.71 -29.52
N PRO A 387 -34.67 -4.01 -28.95
CA PRO A 387 -34.89 -3.87 -27.53
C PRO A 387 -33.79 -4.55 -26.71
N TRP A 388 -33.43 -3.93 -25.58
CA TRP A 388 -32.45 -4.50 -24.65
C TRP A 388 -33.01 -5.79 -24.05
N GLU A 389 -32.27 -6.89 -24.19
CA GLU A 389 -32.67 -8.19 -23.68
C GLU A 389 -31.52 -8.86 -22.92
N ARG A 390 -31.85 -9.61 -21.86
CA ARG A 390 -30.89 -10.50 -21.18
C ARG A 390 -30.65 -11.80 -21.95
N SER A 391 -31.54 -12.14 -22.90
CA SER A 391 -31.32 -13.25 -23.82
C SER A 391 -30.13 -12.94 -24.71
N LYS A 392 -29.06 -13.72 -24.60
CA LYS A 392 -27.84 -13.57 -25.41
C LYS A 392 -27.92 -14.26 -26.76
N LEU A 393 -29.07 -14.85 -27.09
CA LEU A 393 -29.28 -15.59 -28.32
C LEU A 393 -30.22 -14.82 -29.24
N ALA A 394 -29.83 -14.70 -30.51
CA ALA A 394 -30.68 -14.16 -31.56
C ALA A 394 -30.58 -15.01 -32.83
N THR A 395 -31.55 -14.86 -33.73
CA THR A 395 -31.54 -15.48 -35.06
C THR A 395 -31.96 -14.46 -36.09
N TYR A 396 -31.22 -14.38 -37.20
CA TYR A 396 -31.51 -13.46 -38.29
C TYR A 396 -31.21 -14.10 -39.65
N ALA A 397 -32.00 -13.76 -40.67
CA ALA A 397 -31.83 -14.25 -42.04
C ALA A 397 -31.72 -13.06 -43.00
N PHE A 398 -30.63 -13.00 -43.75
CA PHE A 398 -30.36 -11.89 -44.67
C PHE A 398 -31.09 -12.08 -46.00
N ALA A 399 -31.64 -10.98 -46.52
CA ALA A 399 -32.45 -11.00 -47.75
C ALA A 399 -31.63 -10.92 -49.05
N ALA A 400 -30.32 -10.63 -48.97
CA ALA A 400 -29.43 -10.53 -50.12
C ALA A 400 -28.05 -11.11 -49.81
N ALA A 401 -27.32 -11.52 -50.85
CA ALA A 401 -25.92 -11.90 -50.71
C ALA A 401 -25.06 -10.65 -50.49
N GLY A 402 -24.03 -10.77 -49.66
CA GLY A 402 -23.19 -9.65 -49.28
C GLY A 402 -22.35 -9.94 -48.03
N SER A 403 -21.61 -8.92 -47.62
CA SER A 403 -20.86 -8.94 -46.36
C SER A 403 -21.49 -7.91 -45.42
N TYR A 404 -21.96 -8.37 -44.26
CA TYR A 404 -22.70 -7.57 -43.30
C TYR A 404 -21.87 -7.36 -42.02
N PRO A 405 -21.56 -6.12 -41.61
CA PRO A 405 -20.86 -5.86 -40.36
C PRO A 405 -21.87 -5.89 -39.22
N VAL A 406 -22.21 -7.10 -38.74
CA VAL A 406 -23.13 -7.27 -37.61
C VAL A 406 -22.50 -6.63 -36.37
N ARG A 407 -23.29 -5.88 -35.61
CA ARG A 407 -22.87 -5.17 -34.40
C ARG A 407 -23.68 -5.60 -33.21
N LEU A 408 -23.00 -5.68 -32.07
CA LEU A 408 -23.57 -5.97 -30.77
C LEU A 408 -23.24 -4.82 -29.83
N ALA A 409 -24.24 -4.30 -29.15
CA ALA A 409 -24.07 -3.44 -27.98
C ALA A 409 -24.42 -4.27 -26.74
N VAL A 410 -23.58 -4.21 -25.73
CA VAL A 410 -23.80 -4.79 -24.40
C VAL A 410 -23.87 -3.65 -23.41
N ARG A 411 -24.84 -3.67 -22.51
CA ARG A 411 -24.89 -2.72 -21.38
C ARG A 411 -24.83 -3.44 -20.05
N ASP A 412 -24.15 -2.82 -19.12
CA ASP A 412 -24.04 -3.25 -17.73
C ASP A 412 -25.15 -2.62 -16.85
N GLU A 413 -25.10 -2.84 -15.54
CA GLU A 413 -26.07 -2.25 -14.59
C GLU A 413 -25.91 -0.73 -14.45
N ALA A 414 -24.69 -0.21 -14.62
CA ALA A 414 -24.39 1.22 -14.58
C ALA A 414 -24.86 1.98 -15.85
N GLY A 415 -25.20 1.26 -16.91
CA GLY A 415 -25.60 1.79 -18.20
C GLY A 415 -24.44 2.13 -19.14
N THR A 416 -23.22 1.69 -18.82
CA THR A 416 -22.06 1.81 -19.73
C THR A 416 -22.21 0.83 -20.90
N LEU A 417 -21.55 1.11 -22.04
CA LEU A 417 -21.78 0.38 -23.28
C LEU A 417 -20.49 -0.23 -23.83
N GLY A 418 -20.51 -1.54 -24.02
CA GLY A 418 -19.47 -2.26 -24.74
C GLY A 418 -19.95 -2.64 -26.13
N PHE A 419 -19.07 -2.52 -27.13
CA PHE A 419 -19.40 -2.89 -28.51
C PHE A 419 -18.54 -4.03 -29.04
N ALA A 420 -19.16 -4.88 -29.86
CA ALA A 420 -18.48 -5.89 -30.66
C ALA A 420 -19.03 -5.90 -32.09
N SER A 421 -18.19 -6.32 -33.04
CA SER A 421 -18.62 -6.52 -34.41
C SER A 421 -17.91 -7.70 -35.05
N ARG A 422 -18.63 -8.36 -35.96
CA ARG A 422 -18.14 -9.44 -36.82
C ARG A 422 -18.69 -9.26 -38.23
N LEU A 423 -17.87 -9.57 -39.21
CA LEU A 423 -18.31 -9.60 -40.61
C LEU A 423 -18.98 -10.94 -40.90
N VAL A 424 -20.25 -10.92 -41.30
CA VAL A 424 -21.01 -12.10 -41.72
C VAL A 424 -21.06 -12.15 -43.24
N ARG A 425 -20.66 -13.28 -43.83
CA ARG A 425 -20.70 -13.49 -45.28
C ARG A 425 -21.94 -14.29 -45.68
N VAL A 426 -22.75 -13.69 -46.55
CA VAL A 426 -23.94 -14.31 -47.14
C VAL A 426 -23.69 -14.50 -48.63
N VAL A 427 -23.86 -15.72 -49.11
CA VAL A 427 -23.65 -16.09 -50.52
C VAL A 427 -24.98 -16.37 -51.21
N GLU A 428 -24.97 -16.31 -52.54
CA GLU A 428 -26.12 -16.68 -53.35
C GLU A 428 -26.48 -18.16 -53.18
N ALA A 429 -27.76 -18.49 -53.41
CA ALA A 429 -28.25 -19.86 -53.31
C ALA A 429 -27.68 -20.80 -54.39
N THR A 430 -27.19 -20.23 -55.50
CA THR A 430 -26.62 -20.97 -56.64
C THR A 430 -25.42 -20.25 -57.24
N GLY A 431 -24.30 -20.94 -57.42
CA GLY A 431 -23.07 -20.40 -57.99
C GLY A 431 -21.85 -21.00 -57.29
N GLY A 432 -21.00 -21.72 -58.03
CA GLY A 432 -19.91 -22.55 -57.52
C GLY A 432 -18.70 -21.83 -56.90
N ALA A 433 -18.91 -20.69 -56.24
CA ALA A 433 -17.86 -19.90 -55.59
C ALA A 433 -17.66 -20.25 -54.11
N LEU A 434 -18.28 -21.32 -53.58
CA LEU A 434 -18.15 -21.77 -52.20
C LEU A 434 -17.65 -23.22 -52.13
N CYS A 435 -16.50 -23.41 -51.51
CA CYS A 435 -15.83 -24.67 -51.25
C CYS A 435 -15.91 -24.99 -49.75
N LEU A 436 -16.80 -25.91 -49.37
CA LEU A 436 -16.97 -26.30 -47.98
C LEU A 436 -16.04 -27.47 -47.64
N VAL A 437 -15.00 -27.21 -46.86
CA VAL A 437 -14.07 -28.25 -46.39
C VAL A 437 -14.70 -29.00 -45.22
N ASP A 438 -14.79 -30.33 -45.34
CA ASP A 438 -15.53 -31.20 -44.41
C ASP A 438 -14.73 -32.43 -43.93
N THR A 439 -13.41 -32.41 -44.16
CA THR A 439 -12.47 -33.46 -43.73
C THR A 439 -11.23 -32.87 -43.07
N VAL A 440 -10.71 -33.59 -42.06
CA VAL A 440 -9.46 -33.26 -41.37
C VAL A 440 -8.21 -33.71 -42.14
N LYS A 441 -8.38 -34.45 -43.25
CA LYS A 441 -7.28 -34.85 -44.12
C LYS A 441 -6.79 -33.65 -44.91
N VAL A 442 -5.88 -32.88 -44.33
CA VAL A 442 -5.47 -31.56 -44.84
C VAL A 442 -4.82 -31.64 -46.23
N ASP A 443 -3.93 -32.60 -46.42
CA ASP A 443 -2.96 -32.69 -47.52
C ASP A 443 -3.32 -33.71 -48.62
N ARG A 444 -4.49 -34.35 -48.49
CA ARG A 444 -4.95 -35.35 -49.45
C ARG A 444 -5.70 -34.67 -50.60
N ASP A 445 -5.17 -34.76 -51.81
CA ASP A 445 -5.92 -34.46 -53.04
C ASP A 445 -6.22 -35.76 -53.77
N ASP A 446 -7.48 -36.20 -53.73
CA ASP A 446 -7.96 -37.40 -54.40
C ASP A 446 -8.87 -37.13 -55.60
N GLY A 447 -8.80 -35.90 -56.13
CA GLY A 447 -9.27 -35.54 -57.47
C GLY A 447 -10.64 -34.88 -57.51
N ALA A 448 -11.03 -34.15 -56.47
CA ALA A 448 -12.26 -33.34 -56.50
C ALA A 448 -12.27 -32.38 -57.71
N LEU A 449 -13.30 -32.44 -58.55
CA LEU A 449 -13.35 -31.66 -59.80
C LEU A 449 -13.94 -30.25 -59.62
N GLY A 450 -14.58 -29.99 -58.48
CA GLY A 450 -15.20 -28.72 -58.15
C GLY A 450 -15.79 -28.74 -56.74
N CYS A 451 -16.28 -27.57 -56.31
CA CYS A 451 -16.72 -27.35 -54.93
C CYS A 451 -18.16 -27.80 -54.63
N GLU A 452 -18.91 -28.22 -55.65
CA GLU A 452 -20.23 -28.85 -55.52
C GLU A 452 -20.20 -30.36 -55.86
N GLY A 453 -19.00 -30.90 -56.09
CA GLY A 453 -18.76 -32.29 -56.42
C GLY A 453 -18.57 -32.56 -57.92
N PRO A 454 -18.14 -33.77 -58.30
CA PRO A 454 -17.85 -34.91 -57.41
C PRO A 454 -16.59 -34.70 -56.54
N PHE A 455 -16.70 -35.04 -55.24
CA PHE A 455 -15.69 -34.88 -54.19
C PHE A 455 -14.71 -36.05 -54.11
N GLY A 456 -14.11 -36.38 -55.26
CA GLY A 456 -13.08 -37.42 -55.35
C GLY A 456 -13.48 -38.78 -54.78
N ALA A 457 -12.52 -39.52 -54.22
CA ALA A 457 -12.68 -40.93 -53.87
C ALA A 457 -13.29 -41.16 -52.48
N ASP A 458 -13.12 -40.22 -51.54
CA ASP A 458 -13.73 -40.33 -50.20
C ASP A 458 -15.02 -39.54 -50.02
N GLY A 459 -15.48 -38.85 -51.07
CA GLY A 459 -16.76 -38.14 -51.10
C GLY A 459 -16.76 -36.87 -50.24
N LYS A 460 -15.57 -36.38 -49.87
CA LYS A 460 -15.34 -35.20 -49.02
C LYS A 460 -14.40 -34.22 -49.72
N LEU A 461 -14.42 -32.97 -49.32
CA LEU A 461 -13.55 -31.93 -49.86
C LEU A 461 -12.47 -31.57 -48.82
N SER A 462 -11.21 -31.85 -49.15
CA SER A 462 -10.05 -31.49 -48.34
C SER A 462 -9.61 -30.04 -48.54
N LEU A 463 -8.76 -29.55 -47.63
CA LEU A 463 -8.13 -28.24 -47.80
C LEU A 463 -7.24 -28.19 -49.05
N ALA A 464 -6.48 -29.26 -49.31
CA ALA A 464 -5.63 -29.35 -50.51
C ALA A 464 -6.44 -29.22 -51.80
N GLU A 465 -7.58 -29.90 -51.87
CA GLU A 465 -8.50 -29.82 -53.01
C GLU A 465 -9.12 -28.44 -53.15
N ALA A 466 -9.63 -27.87 -52.05
CA ALA A 466 -10.23 -26.55 -52.05
C ALA A 466 -9.24 -25.46 -52.50
N VAL A 467 -7.99 -25.51 -52.02
CA VAL A 467 -6.92 -24.61 -52.46
C VAL A 467 -6.60 -24.81 -53.95
N ARG A 468 -6.47 -26.07 -54.41
CA ARG A 468 -6.21 -26.35 -55.83
C ARG A 468 -7.33 -25.82 -56.71
N ILE A 469 -8.58 -26.06 -56.35
CA ILE A 469 -9.76 -25.59 -57.10
C ILE A 469 -9.80 -24.06 -57.11
N SER A 470 -9.53 -23.43 -55.96
CA SER A 470 -9.46 -21.97 -55.85
C SER A 470 -8.41 -21.37 -56.77
N ASN A 471 -7.22 -21.94 -56.80
CA ASN A 471 -6.13 -21.48 -57.65
C ASN A 471 -6.40 -21.67 -59.16
N ALA A 472 -7.27 -22.61 -59.53
CA ALA A 472 -7.55 -22.95 -60.93
C ALA A 472 -8.80 -22.24 -61.49
N THR A 473 -9.62 -21.62 -60.63
CA THR A 473 -10.92 -21.06 -61.01
C THR A 473 -10.84 -19.54 -61.06
N ALA A 474 -11.24 -18.94 -62.18
CA ALA A 474 -11.21 -17.49 -62.34
C ALA A 474 -12.17 -16.78 -61.36
N GLY A 475 -11.68 -15.69 -60.75
CA GLY A 475 -12.42 -14.91 -59.74
C GLY A 475 -12.22 -15.44 -58.32
N THR A 476 -12.56 -14.62 -57.33
CA THR A 476 -12.35 -14.96 -55.92
C THR A 476 -13.25 -16.11 -55.48
N GLN A 477 -12.66 -17.24 -55.09
CA GLN A 477 -13.39 -18.35 -54.49
C GLN A 477 -13.47 -18.19 -52.97
N THR A 478 -14.52 -18.72 -52.35
CA THR A 478 -14.66 -18.79 -50.89
C THR A 478 -14.41 -20.21 -50.42
N ILE A 479 -13.42 -20.42 -49.56
CA ILE A 479 -13.20 -21.67 -48.83
C ILE A 479 -13.76 -21.48 -47.42
N ALA A 480 -14.68 -22.34 -47.01
CA ALA A 480 -15.31 -22.27 -45.69
C ALA A 480 -15.24 -23.59 -44.94
N PHE A 481 -15.32 -23.53 -43.61
CA PHE A 481 -15.34 -24.70 -42.74
C PHE A 481 -16.68 -24.74 -42.00
N GLY A 482 -17.50 -25.75 -42.27
CA GLY A 482 -18.86 -25.85 -41.72
C GLY A 482 -18.91 -26.05 -40.20
N THR A 483 -17.80 -26.49 -39.61
CA THR A 483 -17.61 -26.69 -38.17
C THR A 483 -16.16 -26.35 -37.81
N ALA A 484 -15.89 -26.10 -36.53
CA ALA A 484 -14.52 -25.99 -36.03
C ALA A 484 -13.73 -27.28 -36.33
N LEU A 485 -12.59 -27.16 -37.01
CA LEU A 485 -11.69 -28.28 -37.32
C LEU A 485 -10.28 -28.05 -36.78
N LEU A 486 -9.65 -29.11 -36.27
CA LEU A 486 -8.21 -29.13 -36.02
C LEU A 486 -7.50 -29.76 -37.21
N LEU A 487 -6.74 -28.96 -37.95
CA LEU A 487 -6.00 -29.35 -39.14
C LEU A 487 -4.51 -29.39 -38.81
N SER A 488 -3.85 -30.54 -39.05
CA SER A 488 -2.42 -30.69 -38.80
C SER A 488 -1.75 -31.57 -39.87
N SER A 489 -0.74 -31.04 -40.56
CA SER A 489 -0.04 -31.79 -41.63
C SER A 489 1.43 -31.45 -41.84
N GLY A 490 1.94 -30.29 -41.39
CA GLY A 490 3.28 -29.80 -41.76
C GLY A 490 3.34 -29.21 -43.17
N THR A 491 2.22 -29.19 -43.90
CA THR A 491 2.14 -28.74 -45.29
C THR A 491 2.12 -27.22 -45.37
N THR A 492 2.77 -26.66 -46.39
CA THR A 492 2.60 -25.26 -46.80
C THR A 492 1.80 -25.21 -48.09
N PHE A 493 0.68 -24.50 -48.08
CA PHE A 493 -0.20 -24.30 -49.23
C PHE A 493 0.18 -23.02 -49.97
N SER A 494 0.39 -23.09 -51.27
CA SER A 494 0.65 -21.91 -52.10
C SER A 494 -0.67 -21.38 -52.68
N ILE A 495 -0.97 -20.11 -52.38
CA ILE A 495 -2.11 -19.37 -52.93
C ILE A 495 -1.62 -18.58 -54.13
N THR A 496 -2.14 -18.91 -55.31
CA THR A 496 -1.71 -18.33 -56.60
C THR A 496 -2.79 -17.48 -57.27
N ASP A 497 -4.00 -17.47 -56.74
CA ASP A 497 -5.10 -16.58 -57.15
C ASP A 497 -5.88 -16.11 -55.91
N SER A 498 -6.83 -15.19 -56.09
CA SER A 498 -7.56 -14.57 -55.00
C SER A 498 -8.52 -15.56 -54.33
N VAL A 499 -8.53 -15.57 -53.00
CA VAL A 499 -9.34 -16.50 -52.20
C VAL A 499 -9.81 -15.83 -50.91
N ASP A 500 -11.06 -16.08 -50.54
CA ASP A 500 -11.60 -15.79 -49.21
C ASP A 500 -11.63 -17.08 -48.41
N LEU A 501 -10.89 -17.16 -47.30
CA LEU A 501 -10.88 -18.31 -46.41
C LEU A 501 -11.55 -17.94 -45.09
N LEU A 502 -12.69 -18.58 -44.82
CA LEU A 502 -13.60 -18.27 -43.73
C LEU A 502 -13.65 -19.45 -42.76
N ALA A 503 -13.09 -19.26 -41.58
CA ALA A 503 -13.01 -20.27 -40.54
C ALA A 503 -14.01 -19.96 -39.42
N ALA A 504 -14.72 -20.99 -38.95
CA ALA A 504 -15.46 -20.90 -37.71
C ALA A 504 -14.48 -20.78 -36.54
N GLU A 505 -14.87 -20.02 -35.50
CA GLU A 505 -14.07 -19.90 -34.28
C GLU A 505 -13.73 -21.30 -33.71
N GLY A 506 -12.47 -21.49 -33.31
CA GLY A 506 -11.92 -22.78 -32.91
C GLY A 506 -11.38 -23.65 -34.08
N THR A 507 -11.50 -23.21 -35.34
CA THR A 507 -10.78 -23.86 -36.45
C THR A 507 -9.31 -23.51 -36.38
N ARG A 508 -8.49 -24.53 -36.10
CA ARG A 508 -7.05 -24.38 -35.84
C ARG A 508 -6.21 -25.07 -36.89
N PHE A 509 -5.27 -24.32 -37.44
CA PHE A 509 -4.23 -24.74 -38.37
C PHE A 509 -2.92 -24.94 -37.59
N ASP A 510 -2.65 -26.18 -37.18
CA ASP A 510 -1.44 -26.58 -36.47
C ASP A 510 -0.38 -27.07 -37.44
N ARG A 511 0.71 -26.32 -37.61
CA ARG A 511 1.74 -26.62 -38.63
C ARG A 511 1.17 -26.73 -40.04
N VAL A 512 0.09 -26.00 -40.33
CA VAL A 512 -0.46 -25.84 -41.68
C VAL A 512 -0.23 -24.39 -42.09
N ASN A 513 0.70 -24.18 -43.03
CA ASN A 513 1.18 -22.86 -43.41
C ASN A 513 0.59 -22.43 -44.76
N PHE A 514 0.60 -21.13 -45.04
CA PHE A 514 0.12 -20.55 -46.29
C PHE A 514 1.16 -19.58 -46.85
N ASP A 515 1.52 -19.75 -48.13
CA ASP A 515 2.37 -18.82 -48.87
C ASP A 515 1.54 -18.15 -49.96
N ILE A 516 1.41 -16.82 -49.88
CA ILE A 516 0.63 -16.02 -50.81
C ILE A 516 1.56 -15.58 -51.94
N ALA A 517 1.51 -16.32 -53.05
CA ALA A 517 2.37 -16.11 -54.21
C ALA A 517 1.82 -15.06 -55.18
N ALA A 518 0.49 -14.96 -55.31
CA ALA A 518 -0.19 -13.98 -56.15
C ALA A 518 -1.64 -13.78 -55.69
N GLY A 519 -2.32 -12.75 -56.23
CA GLY A 519 -3.71 -12.45 -55.91
C GLY A 519 -3.89 -11.87 -54.49
N THR A 520 -5.14 -11.86 -54.03
CA THR A 520 -5.51 -11.42 -52.67
C THR A 520 -6.09 -12.58 -51.87
N ALA A 521 -5.43 -12.93 -50.77
CA ALA A 521 -5.92 -13.90 -49.80
C ALA A 521 -6.58 -13.16 -48.61
N SER A 522 -7.88 -13.33 -48.40
CA SER A 522 -8.61 -12.77 -47.27
C SER A 522 -8.94 -13.88 -46.28
N PHE A 523 -8.33 -13.85 -45.10
CA PHE A 523 -8.52 -14.83 -44.04
C PHE A 523 -9.34 -14.22 -42.90
N SER A 524 -10.45 -14.86 -42.55
CA SER A 524 -11.29 -14.42 -41.43
C SER A 524 -11.61 -15.55 -40.45
N GLY A 525 -11.40 -15.30 -39.16
CA GLY A 525 -11.69 -16.27 -38.08
C GLY A 525 -10.67 -17.40 -37.93
N LEU A 526 -9.47 -17.28 -38.54
CA LEU A 526 -8.48 -18.36 -38.53
C LEU A 526 -7.64 -18.35 -37.24
N GLU A 527 -7.35 -19.53 -36.71
CA GLU A 527 -6.29 -19.74 -35.72
C GLU A 527 -5.08 -20.44 -36.37
N LEU A 528 -3.95 -19.75 -36.53
CA LEU A 528 -2.69 -20.34 -37.01
C LEU A 528 -1.74 -20.55 -35.82
N SER A 529 -1.27 -21.78 -35.66
CA SER A 529 -0.44 -22.15 -34.52
C SER A 529 0.75 -23.02 -34.90
N ASN A 530 1.84 -22.94 -34.12
CA ASN A 530 3.00 -23.84 -34.21
C ASN A 530 3.64 -23.91 -35.61
N GLN A 531 3.54 -22.87 -36.43
CA GLN A 531 4.10 -22.92 -37.79
C GLN A 531 5.63 -23.04 -37.74
N SER A 532 6.20 -23.88 -38.59
CA SER A 532 7.66 -24.09 -38.66
C SER A 532 8.40 -23.01 -39.46
N SER A 533 7.66 -22.19 -40.19
CA SER A 533 8.17 -21.15 -41.09
C SER A 533 7.28 -19.93 -41.05
N PHE A 534 7.77 -18.82 -41.61
CA PHE A 534 6.95 -17.64 -41.86
C PHE A 534 5.84 -17.96 -42.87
N VAL A 535 4.70 -17.27 -42.74
CA VAL A 535 3.75 -17.06 -43.83
C VAL A 535 4.41 -16.09 -44.81
N GLU A 536 4.68 -16.51 -46.05
CA GLU A 536 5.27 -15.62 -47.06
C GLU A 536 4.19 -14.86 -47.82
N VAL A 537 4.37 -13.54 -47.99
CA VAL A 537 3.55 -12.73 -48.90
C VAL A 537 4.46 -12.16 -49.98
N ALA A 538 4.34 -12.69 -51.20
CA ALA A 538 5.17 -12.31 -52.34
C ALA A 538 4.89 -10.87 -52.82
N GLU A 539 5.82 -10.31 -53.58
CA GLU A 539 5.62 -9.01 -54.23
C GLU A 539 4.42 -9.06 -55.18
N GLY A 540 3.56 -8.05 -55.13
CA GLY A 540 2.31 -7.99 -55.91
C GLY A 540 1.15 -8.82 -55.34
N ALA A 541 1.39 -9.65 -54.32
CA ALA A 541 0.34 -10.37 -53.59
C ALA A 541 -0.18 -9.55 -52.39
N ALA A 542 -1.37 -9.89 -51.91
CA ALA A 542 -1.98 -9.29 -50.73
C ALA A 542 -2.54 -10.34 -49.76
N LEU A 543 -2.31 -10.13 -48.46
CA LEU A 543 -2.92 -10.92 -47.38
C LEU A 543 -3.74 -9.99 -46.48
N LYS A 544 -5.02 -10.31 -46.29
CA LYS A 544 -5.89 -9.66 -45.32
C LYS A 544 -6.23 -10.64 -44.20
N LEU A 545 -6.01 -10.23 -42.96
CA LEU A 545 -6.38 -10.97 -41.75
C LEU A 545 -7.47 -10.18 -41.03
N THR A 546 -8.56 -10.85 -40.65
CA THR A 546 -9.66 -10.22 -39.93
C THR A 546 -10.22 -11.16 -38.87
N ASP A 547 -10.24 -10.73 -37.61
CA ASP A 547 -10.70 -11.57 -36.49
C ASP A 547 -9.90 -12.90 -36.39
N SER A 548 -8.59 -12.83 -36.65
CA SER A 548 -7.69 -14.00 -36.69
C SER A 548 -6.75 -14.06 -35.49
N PHE A 549 -6.29 -15.26 -35.14
CA PHE A 549 -5.35 -15.49 -34.05
C PHE A 549 -4.11 -16.26 -34.55
N LEU A 550 -2.94 -15.65 -34.43
CA LEU A 550 -1.67 -16.23 -34.82
C LEU A 550 -0.80 -16.38 -33.57
N HIS A 551 -0.37 -17.60 -33.25
CA HIS A 551 0.45 -17.81 -32.06
C HIS A 551 1.46 -18.94 -32.17
N ASP A 552 2.50 -18.88 -31.32
CA ASP A 552 3.54 -19.90 -31.24
C ASP A 552 4.21 -20.19 -32.62
N MET A 553 4.42 -19.13 -33.42
CA MET A 553 4.93 -19.23 -34.79
C MET A 553 5.92 -18.10 -35.11
N PRO A 554 6.78 -18.22 -36.15
CA PRO A 554 7.74 -17.17 -36.50
C PRO A 554 7.10 -15.82 -36.81
N GLY A 555 5.95 -15.81 -37.49
CA GLY A 555 5.23 -14.60 -37.91
C GLY A 555 4.94 -14.59 -39.41
N ILE A 556 4.75 -13.41 -39.98
CA ILE A 556 4.48 -13.17 -41.40
C ILE A 556 5.63 -12.39 -42.00
N ARG A 557 6.15 -12.85 -43.14
CA ARG A 557 7.21 -12.16 -43.88
C ARG A 557 6.67 -11.63 -45.19
N LEU A 558 6.68 -10.31 -45.36
CA LEU A 558 5.96 -9.62 -46.43
C LEU A 558 6.90 -8.86 -47.38
N ALA A 559 6.74 -9.14 -48.67
CA ALA A 559 7.21 -8.34 -49.80
C ALA A 559 6.05 -7.67 -50.57
N GLY A 560 4.81 -8.13 -50.35
CA GLY A 560 3.58 -7.54 -50.86
C GLY A 560 2.80 -6.75 -49.79
N ARG A 561 1.47 -6.71 -49.93
CA ARG A 561 0.57 -5.98 -49.02
C ARG A 561 0.05 -6.88 -47.91
N VAL A 562 0.05 -6.40 -46.67
CA VAL A 562 -0.64 -7.05 -45.55
C VAL A 562 -1.58 -6.06 -44.87
N GLU A 563 -2.81 -6.51 -44.60
CA GLU A 563 -3.79 -5.80 -43.77
C GLU A 563 -4.20 -6.71 -42.61
N ALA A 564 -3.98 -6.30 -41.36
CA ALA A 564 -4.41 -7.02 -40.18
C ALA A 564 -5.41 -6.18 -39.38
N VAL A 565 -6.63 -6.70 -39.22
CA VAL A 565 -7.71 -6.02 -38.50
C VAL A 565 -8.21 -6.96 -37.41
N ARG A 566 -8.30 -6.50 -36.16
CA ARG A 566 -8.76 -7.34 -35.03
C ARG A 566 -8.03 -8.69 -34.97
N THR A 567 -6.71 -8.64 -35.19
CA THR A 567 -5.86 -9.84 -35.24
C THR A 567 -5.00 -9.90 -34.00
N ARG A 568 -4.93 -11.07 -33.36
CA ARG A 568 -4.05 -11.31 -32.22
C ARG A 568 -2.80 -12.05 -32.68
N PHE A 569 -1.63 -11.51 -32.32
CA PHE A 569 -0.32 -12.10 -32.49
C PHE A 569 0.25 -12.38 -31.11
N GLU A 570 0.50 -13.64 -30.78
CA GLU A 570 0.91 -14.04 -29.43
C GLU A 570 2.08 -15.02 -29.47
N ARG A 571 3.11 -14.81 -28.64
CA ARG A 571 4.28 -15.69 -28.58
C ARG A 571 4.92 -15.94 -29.95
N CYS A 572 5.08 -14.88 -30.76
CA CYS A 572 5.85 -15.01 -31.98
C CYS A 572 7.29 -15.44 -31.64
N THR A 573 7.78 -16.50 -32.28
CA THR A 573 9.14 -17.02 -32.04
C THR A 573 10.22 -16.22 -32.79
N ASN A 574 9.78 -15.30 -33.65
CA ASN A 574 10.58 -14.31 -34.34
C ASN A 574 9.76 -13.01 -34.47
N ASP A 575 10.06 -12.15 -35.44
CA ASP A 575 9.30 -10.93 -35.69
C ASP A 575 7.88 -11.27 -36.17
N CYS A 576 6.85 -10.79 -35.45
CA CYS A 576 5.47 -11.13 -35.79
C CYS A 576 5.11 -10.67 -37.21
N LEU A 577 5.55 -9.47 -37.60
CA LEU A 577 5.39 -8.90 -38.94
C LEU A 577 6.74 -8.38 -39.45
N TRP A 578 7.31 -9.03 -40.46
CA TRP A 578 8.62 -8.70 -41.03
C TRP A 578 8.51 -8.25 -42.49
N MET A 579 8.68 -6.94 -42.70
CA MET A 579 8.72 -6.34 -44.03
C MET A 579 10.12 -6.40 -44.66
N LYS A 580 10.20 -6.95 -45.88
CA LYS A 580 11.46 -7.13 -46.64
C LYS A 580 11.41 -6.63 -48.09
N GLY A 581 10.27 -6.15 -48.57
CA GLY A 581 10.08 -5.74 -49.97
C GLY A 581 9.99 -4.24 -50.16
N ALA A 582 10.62 -3.70 -51.21
CA ALA A 582 10.60 -2.27 -51.52
C ALA A 582 9.19 -1.72 -51.82
N ASN A 583 8.28 -2.58 -52.28
CA ASN A 583 6.88 -2.22 -52.59
C ASN A 583 5.89 -2.75 -51.55
N ALA A 584 6.38 -3.28 -50.43
CA ALA A 584 5.54 -3.83 -49.38
C ALA A 584 4.81 -2.71 -48.62
N THR A 585 3.57 -2.98 -48.24
CA THR A 585 2.77 -2.08 -47.40
C THR A 585 2.09 -2.88 -46.30
N LEU A 586 2.01 -2.29 -45.11
CA LEU A 586 1.44 -2.92 -43.94
C LEU A 586 0.41 -1.97 -43.30
N SER A 587 -0.81 -2.46 -43.12
CA SER A 587 -1.85 -1.79 -42.34
C SER A 587 -2.26 -2.69 -41.19
N VAL A 588 -2.30 -2.16 -39.97
CA VAL A 588 -2.65 -2.88 -38.76
C VAL A 588 -3.60 -2.01 -37.94
N SER A 589 -4.78 -2.56 -37.63
CA SER A 589 -5.78 -1.87 -36.81
C SER A 589 -6.48 -2.80 -35.84
N HIS A 590 -6.85 -2.29 -34.66
CA HIS A 590 -7.62 -3.03 -33.65
C HIS A 590 -6.95 -4.33 -33.21
N SER A 591 -5.62 -4.44 -33.33
CA SER A 591 -4.87 -5.69 -33.25
C SER A 591 -3.99 -5.73 -32.00
N GLN A 592 -3.68 -6.93 -31.52
CA GLN A 592 -2.95 -7.14 -30.27
C GLN A 592 -1.69 -7.96 -30.51
N PHE A 593 -0.57 -7.50 -29.97
CA PHE A 593 0.73 -8.18 -29.99
C PHE A 593 1.14 -8.46 -28.55
N SER A 594 1.45 -9.71 -28.25
CA SER A 594 1.78 -10.13 -26.89
C SER A 594 2.87 -11.20 -26.83
N ASP A 595 3.74 -11.10 -25.83
CA ASP A 595 4.68 -12.15 -25.42
C ASP A 595 5.65 -12.64 -26.51
N GLY A 596 5.92 -11.81 -27.53
CA GLY A 596 6.87 -12.11 -28.60
C GLY A 596 8.32 -11.87 -28.20
N VAL A 597 9.22 -12.79 -28.55
CA VAL A 597 10.64 -12.73 -28.16
C VAL A 597 11.45 -11.66 -28.92
N ALA A 598 10.96 -11.24 -30.08
CA ALA A 598 11.64 -10.30 -30.98
C ALA A 598 10.80 -9.01 -31.15
N ARG A 599 10.63 -8.53 -32.39
CA ARG A 599 9.86 -7.31 -32.69
C ARG A 599 8.41 -7.63 -33.01
N GLY A 600 7.48 -6.77 -32.62
CA GLY A 600 6.10 -6.85 -33.10
C GLY A 600 6.02 -6.53 -34.59
N VAL A 601 6.55 -5.38 -34.99
CA VAL A 601 6.69 -4.99 -36.39
C VAL A 601 8.13 -4.64 -36.70
N TYR A 602 8.70 -5.31 -37.71
CA TYR A 602 10.06 -5.07 -38.18
C TYR A 602 10.06 -4.63 -39.65
N LEU A 603 10.40 -3.37 -39.88
CA LEU A 603 10.56 -2.79 -41.22
C LEU A 603 12.05 -2.84 -41.61
N HIS A 604 12.46 -3.97 -42.19
CA HIS A 604 13.86 -4.18 -42.55
C HIS A 604 14.24 -3.48 -43.87
N THR A 605 13.40 -3.61 -44.88
CA THR A 605 13.60 -2.98 -46.20
C THR A 605 12.24 -2.60 -46.74
N CYS A 606 12.10 -1.35 -47.18
CA CYS A 606 10.87 -0.81 -47.74
C CYS A 606 11.19 0.27 -48.79
N GLY A 607 10.16 0.86 -49.38
CA GLY A 607 10.30 1.95 -50.35
C GLY A 607 10.91 3.22 -49.75
N SER A 608 11.17 4.20 -50.62
CA SER A 608 11.70 5.51 -50.23
C SER A 608 10.67 6.64 -50.26
N SER A 609 9.42 6.34 -50.61
CA SER A 609 8.32 7.30 -50.68
C SER A 609 6.99 6.65 -50.34
N GLY A 610 6.01 7.49 -50.01
CA GLY A 610 4.69 7.03 -49.56
C GLY A 610 4.69 6.50 -48.13
N THR A 611 3.55 5.97 -47.72
CA THR A 611 3.35 5.35 -46.39
C THR A 611 3.46 3.85 -46.51
N VAL A 612 4.40 3.26 -45.76
CA VAL A 612 4.63 1.80 -45.74
C VAL A 612 3.99 1.11 -44.55
N LEU A 613 3.79 1.83 -43.43
CA LEU A 613 3.12 1.33 -42.24
C LEU A 613 1.99 2.29 -41.85
N ASP A 614 0.77 1.77 -41.73
CA ASP A 614 -0.34 2.42 -41.02
C ASP A 614 -0.74 1.54 -39.83
N LEU A 615 -0.41 1.98 -38.63
CA LEU A 615 -0.66 1.27 -37.38
C LEU A 615 -1.53 2.12 -36.47
N ARG A 616 -2.71 1.58 -36.12
CA ARG A 616 -3.66 2.28 -35.23
C ARG A 616 -4.47 1.37 -34.33
N SER A 617 -5.04 1.93 -33.28
CA SER A 617 -5.93 1.25 -32.30
C SER A 617 -5.40 -0.13 -31.91
N SER A 618 -4.11 -0.26 -31.60
CA SER A 618 -3.46 -1.56 -31.41
C SER A 618 -2.61 -1.58 -30.15
N THR A 619 -2.34 -2.76 -29.61
CA THR A 619 -1.56 -2.93 -28.38
C THR A 619 -0.34 -3.81 -28.61
N PHE A 620 0.79 -3.44 -27.99
CA PHE A 620 2.05 -4.19 -27.99
C PHE A 620 2.47 -4.39 -26.54
N THR A 621 2.50 -5.64 -26.10
CA THR A 621 2.65 -6.00 -24.69
C THR A 621 3.70 -7.06 -24.48
N ARG A 622 4.63 -6.86 -23.55
CA ARG A 622 5.69 -7.84 -23.24
C ARG A 622 6.47 -8.33 -24.47
N MET A 623 6.63 -7.46 -25.46
CA MET A 623 7.42 -7.70 -26.66
C MET A 623 8.89 -7.38 -26.39
N GLY A 624 9.81 -8.06 -27.08
CA GLY A 624 11.22 -7.65 -27.10
C GLY A 624 11.40 -6.19 -27.55
N GLN A 625 10.69 -5.80 -28.61
CA GLN A 625 10.58 -4.43 -29.11
C GLN A 625 9.21 -4.25 -29.80
N GLY A 626 8.54 -3.11 -29.61
CA GLY A 626 7.25 -2.86 -30.27
C GLY A 626 7.38 -2.77 -31.79
N VAL A 627 7.90 -1.65 -32.29
CA VAL A 627 8.16 -1.40 -33.71
C VAL A 627 9.63 -1.04 -33.93
N GLN A 628 10.23 -1.52 -35.01
CA GLN A 628 11.57 -1.12 -35.43
C GLN A 628 11.63 -0.93 -36.94
N SER A 629 12.10 0.24 -37.38
CA SER A 629 12.33 0.61 -38.77
C SER A 629 13.81 0.87 -39.02
N GLU A 630 14.38 0.12 -39.97
CA GLU A 630 15.80 0.25 -40.35
C GLU A 630 16.06 1.40 -41.32
N SER A 631 17.32 1.81 -41.46
CA SER A 631 17.73 2.88 -42.38
C SER A 631 17.51 2.53 -43.85
N ASN A 632 17.41 1.24 -44.16
CA ASN A 632 17.01 0.73 -45.48
C ASN A 632 15.50 0.88 -45.77
N CYS A 633 14.74 1.47 -44.84
CA CYS A 633 13.35 1.82 -45.00
C CYS A 633 13.19 3.33 -44.75
N SER A 634 13.07 4.12 -45.82
CA SER A 634 13.04 5.59 -45.73
C SER A 634 11.66 6.21 -45.96
N ALA A 635 10.67 5.40 -46.34
CA ALA A 635 9.26 5.79 -46.43
C ALA A 635 8.62 6.09 -45.07
N SER A 636 7.48 6.77 -45.08
CA SER A 636 6.80 7.21 -43.87
C SER A 636 6.05 6.08 -43.18
N THR A 637 5.92 6.20 -41.87
CA THR A 637 5.10 5.34 -41.00
C THR A 637 4.10 6.21 -40.26
N LEU A 638 2.86 5.76 -40.15
CA LEU A 638 1.80 6.42 -39.40
C LEU A 638 1.47 5.54 -38.19
N VAL A 639 1.90 5.96 -36.99
CA VAL A 639 1.65 5.23 -35.74
C VAL A 639 0.80 6.10 -34.84
N ARG A 640 -0.48 5.75 -34.68
CA ARG A 640 -1.49 6.62 -34.07
C ARG A 640 -2.42 5.82 -33.15
N HIS A 641 -2.68 6.25 -31.92
CA HIS A 641 -3.56 5.51 -31.00
C HIS A 641 -3.05 4.07 -30.78
N VAL A 642 -1.84 3.94 -30.22
CA VAL A 642 -1.20 2.62 -29.98
C VAL A 642 -0.67 2.57 -28.55
N THR A 643 -0.91 1.45 -27.86
CA THR A 643 -0.35 1.21 -26.52
C THR A 643 0.88 0.32 -26.61
N PHE A 644 2.02 0.81 -26.13
CA PHE A 644 3.25 0.06 -25.92
C PHE A 644 3.47 -0.13 -24.42
N HIS A 645 3.19 -1.32 -23.90
CA HIS A 645 3.23 -1.62 -22.48
C HIS A 645 4.20 -2.75 -22.12
N ALA A 646 5.06 -2.54 -21.13
CA ALA A 646 5.95 -3.57 -20.59
C ALA A 646 6.86 -4.26 -21.64
N ASN A 647 7.20 -3.56 -22.72
CA ASN A 647 8.10 -4.06 -23.77
C ASN A 647 9.56 -3.80 -23.40
N GLY A 648 10.49 -4.47 -24.08
CA GLY A 648 11.91 -4.12 -24.03
C GLY A 648 12.19 -2.70 -24.57
N GLY A 649 11.39 -2.24 -25.53
CA GLY A 649 11.37 -0.86 -26.03
C GLY A 649 10.09 -0.58 -26.83
N GLY A 650 9.75 0.70 -27.01
CA GLY A 650 8.56 1.12 -27.75
C GLY A 650 8.77 1.12 -29.26
N ILE A 651 9.40 2.17 -29.79
CA ILE A 651 9.67 2.31 -31.24
C ILE A 651 11.13 2.68 -31.50
N VAL A 652 11.75 2.08 -32.52
CA VAL A 652 13.06 2.48 -33.04
C VAL A 652 12.93 2.92 -34.49
N TYR A 653 13.36 4.14 -34.79
CA TYR A 653 13.55 4.67 -36.14
C TYR A 653 15.04 4.88 -36.41
N SER A 654 15.60 4.10 -37.33
CA SER A 654 17.00 4.24 -37.77
C SER A 654 17.20 5.31 -38.86
N GLY A 655 16.12 5.82 -39.47
CA GLY A 655 16.14 6.83 -40.54
C GLY A 655 14.73 7.06 -41.12
N GLY A 656 14.65 7.72 -42.28
CA GLY A 656 13.39 8.04 -42.98
C GLY A 656 12.85 9.44 -42.72
N THR A 657 11.86 9.88 -43.49
CA THR A 657 11.21 11.19 -43.30
C THR A 657 9.69 11.11 -43.46
N GLY A 658 8.98 12.05 -42.85
CA GLY A 658 7.53 12.14 -42.94
C GLY A 658 6.77 11.20 -42.00
N HIS A 659 7.43 10.66 -40.97
CA HIS A 659 6.78 9.81 -39.97
C HIS A 659 5.72 10.59 -39.17
N GLU A 660 4.65 9.92 -38.79
CA GLU A 660 3.67 10.41 -37.81
C GLU A 660 3.67 9.51 -36.57
N LEU A 661 3.77 10.13 -35.40
CA LEU A 661 3.66 9.45 -34.12
C LEU A 661 2.82 10.29 -33.16
N LEU A 662 1.55 9.91 -33.00
CA LEU A 662 0.55 10.69 -32.28
C LEU A 662 -0.32 9.81 -31.37
N ASN A 663 -0.79 10.35 -30.25
CA ASN A 663 -1.82 9.72 -29.42
C ASN A 663 -1.46 8.32 -28.87
N CYS A 664 -0.17 7.98 -28.77
CA CYS A 664 0.27 6.68 -28.27
C CYS A 664 0.50 6.70 -26.75
N VAL A 665 0.37 5.55 -26.11
CA VAL A 665 0.70 5.34 -24.69
C VAL A 665 1.95 4.49 -24.60
N PHE A 666 3.00 5.01 -23.95
CA PHE A 666 4.22 4.28 -23.63
C PHE A 666 4.31 4.11 -22.11
N SER A 667 4.12 2.89 -21.62
CA SER A 667 4.05 2.61 -20.19
C SER A 667 4.87 1.37 -19.80
N ALA A 668 5.55 1.41 -18.67
CA ALA A 668 6.27 0.26 -18.11
C ALA A 668 7.35 -0.37 -19.02
N ASN A 669 7.75 0.27 -20.12
CA ASN A 669 8.76 -0.27 -21.04
C ASN A 669 10.15 -0.24 -20.37
N ALA A 670 10.88 -1.35 -20.44
CA ALA A 670 12.20 -1.48 -19.81
C ALA A 670 13.23 -0.51 -20.42
N GLY A 671 13.17 -0.34 -21.75
CA GLY A 671 14.03 0.56 -22.51
C GLY A 671 13.36 1.90 -22.84
N ARG A 672 13.77 2.48 -23.98
CA ARG A 672 13.28 3.78 -24.42
C ARG A 672 11.87 3.70 -24.99
N SER A 673 11.10 4.76 -24.80
CA SER A 673 9.80 4.92 -25.46
C SER A 673 9.99 5.03 -26.97
N VAL A 674 10.84 5.97 -27.43
CA VAL A 674 11.17 6.10 -28.85
C VAL A 674 12.62 6.49 -29.10
N GLU A 675 13.28 5.77 -29.99
CA GLU A 675 14.58 6.14 -30.56
C GLU A 675 14.37 6.67 -31.97
N CYS A 676 14.85 7.89 -32.25
CA CYS A 676 14.58 8.54 -33.53
C CYS A 676 15.73 8.49 -34.54
N GLY A 677 16.96 8.11 -34.16
CA GLY A 677 18.10 8.13 -35.09
C GLY A 677 18.22 9.46 -35.86
N THR A 678 18.23 9.38 -37.19
CA THR A 678 18.19 10.54 -38.11
C THR A 678 16.79 10.79 -38.73
N ALA A 679 15.74 10.18 -38.17
CA ALA A 679 14.40 10.21 -38.72
C ALA A 679 13.72 11.59 -38.61
N GLY A 680 13.04 12.00 -39.68
CA GLY A 680 12.24 13.23 -39.75
C GLY A 680 10.73 12.96 -39.59
N PHE A 681 10.05 13.80 -38.81
CA PHE A 681 8.62 13.63 -38.51
C PHE A 681 7.79 14.71 -39.21
N ALA A 682 6.68 14.31 -39.82
CA ALA A 682 5.63 15.22 -40.25
C ALA A 682 4.80 15.70 -39.04
N ALA A 683 4.53 14.81 -38.08
CA ALA A 683 3.88 15.12 -36.82
C ALA A 683 4.38 14.20 -35.71
N ARG A 684 4.61 14.76 -34.52
CA ARG A 684 5.05 14.03 -33.33
C ARG A 684 4.60 14.75 -32.07
N GLY A 685 3.91 14.05 -31.17
CA GLY A 685 3.42 14.61 -29.92
C GLY A 685 2.13 13.95 -29.45
N HIS A 686 1.47 14.56 -28.46
CA HIS A 686 0.20 14.05 -27.91
C HIS A 686 0.28 12.58 -27.43
N ASN A 687 1.44 12.12 -27.00
CA ASN A 687 1.63 10.79 -26.42
C ASN A 687 1.48 10.84 -24.89
N LEU A 688 1.27 9.70 -24.23
CA LEU A 688 1.38 9.56 -22.79
C LEU A 688 2.61 8.71 -22.45
N LEU A 689 3.45 9.19 -21.53
CA LEU A 689 4.71 8.56 -21.13
C LEU A 689 4.69 8.28 -19.63
N PHE A 690 4.85 7.01 -19.23
CA PHE A 690 4.82 6.60 -17.83
C PHE A 690 5.78 5.45 -17.53
N ALA A 691 6.46 5.50 -16.38
CA ALA A 691 7.26 4.38 -15.83
C ALA A 691 8.15 3.63 -16.86
N HIS A 692 8.85 4.35 -17.74
CA HIS A 692 9.68 3.79 -18.81
C HIS A 692 11.16 4.12 -18.59
N GLY A 693 12.08 3.42 -19.29
CA GLY A 693 13.52 3.59 -19.11
C GLY A 693 14.05 4.97 -19.48
N ALA A 694 13.64 5.51 -20.64
CA ALA A 694 13.82 6.94 -21.00
C ALA A 694 12.85 7.37 -22.12
N GLU A 695 12.45 8.64 -22.12
CA GLU A 695 11.51 9.19 -23.13
C GLU A 695 12.08 9.11 -24.56
N GLY A 696 13.41 9.19 -24.67
CA GLY A 696 14.13 9.23 -25.93
C GLY A 696 13.88 10.54 -26.66
N CYS A 697 13.48 10.49 -27.92
CA CYS A 697 13.25 11.70 -28.71
C CYS A 697 11.90 12.38 -28.46
N LEU A 698 11.03 11.80 -27.61
CA LEU A 698 9.75 12.39 -27.22
C LEU A 698 9.85 13.45 -26.10
N ALA A 699 11.04 13.61 -25.53
CA ALA A 699 11.26 14.53 -24.42
C ALA A 699 10.97 15.98 -24.83
N GLY A 700 10.02 16.61 -24.13
CA GLY A 700 9.62 18.00 -24.35
C GLY A 700 8.73 18.24 -25.58
N ASP A 701 8.26 17.20 -26.26
CA ASP A 701 7.31 17.36 -27.36
C ASP A 701 5.97 17.91 -26.86
N GLU A 702 5.36 18.77 -27.67
CA GLU A 702 4.09 19.42 -27.37
C GLU A 702 2.94 18.40 -27.25
N GLY A 703 2.06 18.63 -26.27
CA GLY A 703 0.89 17.80 -26.00
C GLY A 703 1.18 16.46 -25.33
N ASN A 704 2.45 16.08 -25.11
CA ASN A 704 2.78 14.87 -24.36
C ASN A 704 2.35 14.98 -22.88
N LEU A 705 1.84 13.88 -22.33
CA LEU A 705 1.43 13.75 -20.93
C LEU A 705 2.41 12.85 -20.17
N ILE A 706 2.86 13.30 -18.99
CA ILE A 706 3.67 12.49 -18.07
C ILE A 706 2.81 12.11 -16.88
N ALA A 707 2.06 11.01 -17.02
CA ALA A 707 1.11 10.57 -16.01
C ALA A 707 0.83 9.07 -16.13
N ASP A 708 0.39 8.43 -15.04
CA ASP A 708 -0.10 7.06 -15.08
C ASP A 708 -1.29 6.95 -16.04
N PRO A 709 -1.28 6.03 -17.03
CA PRO A 709 -2.43 5.83 -17.91
C PRO A 709 -3.67 5.31 -17.18
N GLN A 710 -3.55 4.76 -15.97
CA GLN A 710 -4.66 4.23 -15.18
C GLN A 710 -5.52 3.25 -15.99
N PHE A 711 -4.89 2.18 -16.48
CA PHE A 711 -5.60 1.09 -17.15
C PHE A 711 -6.56 0.38 -16.19
N VAL A 712 -7.62 -0.22 -16.72
CA VAL A 712 -8.56 -1.06 -15.95
C VAL A 712 -7.85 -2.29 -15.39
N GLY A 713 -6.97 -2.93 -16.17
CA GLY A 713 -6.22 -4.09 -15.71
C GLY A 713 -5.08 -4.49 -16.65
N SER A 714 -3.98 -3.73 -16.66
CA SER A 714 -2.82 -4.05 -17.51
C SER A 714 -2.18 -5.40 -17.20
N ALA A 715 -2.23 -5.84 -15.93
CA ALA A 715 -1.74 -7.15 -15.50
C ALA A 715 -2.49 -8.32 -16.16
N VAL A 716 -3.77 -8.11 -16.51
CA VAL A 716 -4.62 -9.10 -17.20
C VAL A 716 -4.81 -8.78 -18.70
N GLY A 717 -4.09 -7.77 -19.23
CA GLY A 717 -4.14 -7.36 -20.62
C GLY A 717 -5.34 -6.46 -20.98
N ASP A 718 -6.03 -5.89 -20.00
CA ASP A 718 -7.12 -4.93 -20.20
C ASP A 718 -6.57 -3.50 -20.21
N PHE A 719 -6.38 -2.94 -21.41
CA PHE A 719 -5.78 -1.62 -21.64
C PHE A 719 -6.80 -0.51 -21.86
N ARG A 720 -8.08 -0.78 -21.63
CA ARG A 720 -9.07 0.28 -21.49
C ARG A 720 -8.72 1.17 -20.32
N LEU A 721 -9.10 2.42 -20.41
CA LEU A 721 -8.78 3.48 -19.46
C LEU A 721 -9.87 3.61 -18.41
N GLN A 722 -9.47 3.78 -17.16
CA GLN A 722 -10.39 4.13 -16.09
C GLN A 722 -10.98 5.53 -16.32
N GLN A 723 -12.16 5.79 -15.73
CA GLN A 723 -12.79 7.12 -15.85
C GLN A 723 -11.94 8.29 -15.35
N SER A 724 -11.04 8.07 -14.40
CA SER A 724 -10.12 9.09 -13.88
C SER A 724 -8.86 9.28 -14.72
N SER A 725 -8.67 8.46 -15.76
CA SER A 725 -7.44 8.44 -16.53
C SER A 725 -7.19 9.77 -17.23
N PRO A 726 -5.96 10.31 -17.18
CA PRO A 726 -5.58 11.48 -17.97
C PRO A 726 -5.47 11.18 -19.48
N ALA A 727 -5.42 9.92 -19.89
CA ALA A 727 -5.40 9.51 -21.29
C ALA A 727 -6.79 9.47 -21.94
N ARG A 728 -7.85 9.50 -21.13
CA ARG A 728 -9.23 9.40 -21.60
C ARG A 728 -9.69 10.72 -22.22
N ASP A 729 -10.37 10.66 -23.36
CA ASP A 729 -10.91 11.79 -24.12
C ASP A 729 -9.87 12.92 -24.38
N SER A 730 -8.57 12.60 -24.37
CA SER A 730 -7.48 13.59 -24.35
C SER A 730 -6.53 13.52 -25.54
N ALA A 731 -6.81 12.63 -26.50
CA ALA A 731 -6.06 12.54 -27.74
C ALA A 731 -6.46 13.65 -28.72
N LEU A 732 -5.54 13.96 -29.64
CA LEU A 732 -5.84 14.84 -30.77
C LEU A 732 -6.81 14.13 -31.73
N ASP A 733 -7.96 14.73 -32.04
CA ASP A 733 -8.89 14.17 -33.05
C ASP A 733 -8.30 14.28 -34.46
N LEU A 734 -7.80 13.15 -34.96
CA LEU A 734 -7.24 13.00 -36.31
C LEU A 734 -8.30 12.65 -37.35
N GLY A 735 -9.54 12.53 -36.93
CA GLY A 735 -10.63 12.07 -37.76
C GLY A 735 -10.52 10.60 -38.18
N LEU A 736 -9.96 9.77 -37.33
CA LEU A 736 -9.89 8.34 -37.56
C LEU A 736 -11.10 7.65 -36.95
N ASP A 737 -11.45 6.48 -37.49
CA ASP A 737 -12.38 5.56 -36.84
C ASP A 737 -11.56 4.61 -35.95
N LEU A 738 -11.69 4.81 -34.65
CA LEU A 738 -11.05 4.09 -33.55
C LEU A 738 -11.97 3.02 -32.93
N ASN A 739 -13.27 3.05 -33.27
CA ASN A 739 -14.26 2.05 -32.86
C ASN A 739 -14.35 0.87 -33.85
N GLY A 740 -13.72 1.03 -35.01
CA GLY A 740 -13.57 -0.02 -36.01
C GLY A 740 -14.85 -0.23 -36.80
N LEU A 741 -15.69 -1.18 -36.36
CA LEU A 741 -17.01 -1.39 -36.96
C LEU A 741 -18.15 -1.03 -36.01
N ALA A 742 -17.84 -0.64 -34.76
CA ALA A 742 -18.82 -0.09 -33.85
C ALA A 742 -19.22 1.35 -34.27
N PRO A 743 -20.37 1.88 -33.81
CA PRO A 743 -20.83 3.22 -34.19
C PRO A 743 -19.89 4.33 -33.76
N GLY A 744 -19.96 5.44 -34.50
CA GLY A 744 -19.15 6.61 -34.21
C GLY A 744 -17.71 6.45 -34.71
N ARG A 745 -16.88 7.43 -34.36
CA ARG A 745 -15.44 7.41 -34.68
C ARG A 745 -14.58 7.06 -33.48
N PHE A 746 -15.09 7.33 -32.29
CA PHE A 746 -14.49 7.11 -31.00
C PHE A 746 -15.63 7.12 -29.98
N GLU A 747 -15.35 6.66 -28.77
CA GLU A 747 -16.33 6.70 -27.70
C GLU A 747 -16.13 7.98 -26.86
N GLY A 748 -17.21 8.58 -26.39
CA GLY A 748 -17.14 9.79 -25.56
C GLY A 748 -16.99 11.14 -26.23
N LEU A 749 -16.37 12.07 -25.51
CA LEU A 749 -16.28 13.48 -25.88
C LEU A 749 -15.12 13.74 -26.83
N GLY A 750 -14.11 12.87 -26.82
CA GLY A 750 -12.95 12.90 -27.69
C GLY A 750 -12.31 11.52 -27.75
N PRO A 751 -11.36 11.29 -28.68
CA PRO A 751 -10.67 10.02 -28.74
C PRO A 751 -9.75 9.82 -27.53
N ASP A 752 -9.51 8.56 -27.19
CA ASP A 752 -8.56 8.17 -26.15
C ASP A 752 -7.13 8.12 -26.69
N ARG A 753 -6.15 8.30 -25.80
CA ARG A 753 -4.76 7.96 -26.09
C ARG A 753 -4.55 6.47 -25.87
N GLY A 754 -3.81 5.83 -26.77
CA GLY A 754 -3.52 4.40 -26.69
C GLY A 754 -4.35 3.58 -27.66
N GLY A 755 -4.25 2.26 -27.53
CA GLY A 755 -4.78 1.30 -28.50
C GLY A 755 -6.25 0.93 -28.35
N GLU A 756 -6.89 1.27 -27.23
CA GLU A 756 -8.27 0.90 -26.92
C GLU A 756 -9.05 2.15 -26.51
N GLU A 757 -10.21 2.34 -27.13
CA GLU A 757 -11.21 3.33 -26.70
C GLU A 757 -11.94 2.82 -25.46
N SER A 758 -12.36 3.75 -24.61
CA SER A 758 -12.87 3.45 -23.27
C SER A 758 -14.13 4.27 -22.95
N GLN A 759 -15.33 3.71 -23.16
CA GLN A 759 -16.53 4.36 -22.66
C GLN A 759 -17.66 3.57 -22.02
#